data_AF-A0A970LL28-F1
#
_entry.id   AF-A0A970LL28-F1
#
_cell.length_a   1.000
_cell.length_b   1.000
_cell.length_c   1.000
_cell.angle_alpha   90.00
_cell.angle_beta   90.00
_cell.angle_gamma   90.00
#
_symmetry.space_group_name_H-M   'P 1'
#
loop_
_entity.id
_entity.type
_entity.pdbx_description
1 polymer ?
#
loop_
_entity_poly.entity_id
_entity_poly.type
_entity_poly.pdbx_seq_one_letter_code
_entity_poly.pdbx_strand_id
1 'polypeptide(L)'
;MKRLRKFLLVLILPIFAIFLAACDEIEDLLQLELDNIKAVLNIGYKEGDELNSVTQDLELVTEHGNATITWSSSNEDAITITGEVTRGEDNVDVTLTATIKIKDLETEKRFNVTVIGLDFEYHRVSFNADGGSPVPALQNVREGNTASRPDEDPVKDRFEFIDWFVEDEDDPFDFETPIADNVSLIAKWELIEALVDFNLGFASPTPIDSQKITVGEKANKPDDPIRDRYTFLGWFLGEEEEAFDFDTTTITSDIILVAKWDQDEILVTYDLGYPEGEAPDEETLFKGDKVTKPADPTRDRFEFVGWFEAEEEEAFDFEVSIQTDIHLIAKWNQLEVVVTFDAKGGTPTPGQQNLEVGKKADQPPIPINAGFEFLGWFVDNELFDFDNEVTRDIHLVAQWQEEDIVINATIVAPRVVTYYIGSGTFDPLDDVYAFDNDTDEDLDVYVSAPTYRVNLPGTFNYRVAVVGAPDIEKTIKLTVKPRVEIPTELTAAPIEITLWHSNGSAIEGKLKEYAKDFENMMRQKGHQIKVNIDKPASTYDDLRSTFINAIKGAELPNLIQNYPDHVVEYDKNGVIVSLAPYIHHPIHGMDPDVPEESLDDILYVYREENKSNNLIGDYLSLPFSKSTEVATYNKTFFDAVLKGRPFPETWQDLFGLIDDILDIKDDQIDAISQRWADAGKARSATEIQKAKDQFVPFTYDSMGNAFISLTRQFGGEYTARNIETGKGEVRFINDNTIRMLEYFGEERGRTFTVPQFWGADYGNAVSIYGTTIFSVGSTGGIRYNTPVEEGYKLYDIGVAPVPYDKFNPSSKAVIQQGPNISLTNSGSDQERLASWLFLKYLTSRDVQVDFGTSIGYSPVRNSSYETPEYQAYLAKADQTMADNFTAAGMTKSAYAKEFEEVVMAMGSRVAAAQRNFSFYDDAFIGSSKAREEVGQAFERVILYEGSDLAGTINSALQAAKAETEKITD
;
A
#
# COMPACT_ATOMS: atom_id res chain seq x y z
N MET A 1 -105.46 59.21 48.07
CA MET A 1 -104.95 58.74 49.39
C MET A 1 -103.52 58.26 49.16
N LYS A 2 -102.48 58.86 49.77
CA LYS A 2 -102.11 58.71 51.19
C LYS A 2 -101.93 57.24 51.56
N ARG A 3 -100.69 56.89 51.94
CA ARG A 3 -100.32 55.98 53.06
C ARG A 3 -100.82 54.52 52.90
N LEU A 4 -100.04 53.47 53.12
CA LEU A 4 -99.15 53.20 54.25
C LEU A 4 -98.64 51.74 54.10
N ARG A 5 -97.38 51.45 54.52
CA ARG A 5 -96.89 50.33 55.39
C ARG A 5 -97.41 48.88 55.16
N LYS A 6 -96.69 47.78 55.37
CA LYS A 6 -95.36 47.39 55.92
C LYS A 6 -95.33 45.83 55.90
N PHE A 7 -94.14 45.25 56.16
CA PHE A 7 -93.79 43.84 56.48
C PHE A 7 -93.60 42.90 55.28
N LEU A 8 -92.61 42.00 55.18
CA LEU A 8 -91.33 41.71 55.87
C LEU A 8 -90.76 40.42 55.20
N LEU A 9 -89.44 40.28 55.13
CA LEU A 9 -88.65 39.08 54.76
C LEU A 9 -88.67 38.59 53.29
N VAL A 10 -87.49 38.07 52.92
CA VAL A 10 -87.08 37.36 51.69
C VAL A 10 -86.52 38.27 50.57
N LEU A 11 -85.37 37.84 50.02
CA LEU A 11 -84.52 38.43 48.95
C LEU A 11 -83.42 39.42 49.37
N ILE A 12 -82.40 38.93 50.08
CA ILE A 12 -81.00 39.38 49.86
C ILE A 12 -80.19 38.12 49.54
N LEU A 13 -80.42 37.59 48.34
CA LEU A 13 -79.69 36.46 47.77
C LEU A 13 -79.63 36.45 46.23
N PRO A 14 -79.90 37.58 45.51
CA PRO A 14 -79.43 37.70 44.13
C PRO A 14 -78.45 38.86 43.87
N ILE A 15 -78.14 39.75 44.82
CA ILE A 15 -77.22 40.88 44.55
C ILE A 15 -75.75 40.51 44.86
N PHE A 16 -75.49 39.64 45.83
CA PHE A 16 -74.13 39.13 46.10
C PHE A 16 -73.67 38.12 45.03
N ALA A 17 -74.60 37.35 44.43
CA ALA A 17 -74.30 36.46 43.31
C ALA A 17 -74.05 37.22 41.99
N ILE A 18 -74.67 38.39 41.78
CA ILE A 18 -74.36 39.25 40.61
C ILE A 18 -73.05 40.02 40.81
N PHE A 19 -72.69 40.38 42.06
CA PHE A 19 -71.39 40.98 42.36
C PHE A 19 -70.23 39.96 42.32
N LEU A 20 -70.45 38.72 42.74
CA LEU A 20 -69.49 37.62 42.58
C LEU A 20 -69.37 37.18 41.11
N ALA A 21 -70.48 37.01 40.38
CA ALA A 21 -70.44 36.67 38.95
C ALA A 21 -69.81 37.78 38.09
N ALA A 22 -70.01 39.06 38.43
CA ALA A 22 -69.33 40.17 37.75
C ALA A 22 -67.85 40.30 38.17
N CYS A 23 -67.45 39.78 39.34
CA CYS A 23 -66.04 39.73 39.74
C CYS A 23 -65.32 38.57 39.04
N ASP A 24 -65.96 37.39 38.97
CA ASP A 24 -65.47 36.23 38.21
C ASP A 24 -65.38 36.53 36.70
N GLU A 25 -66.37 37.21 36.10
CA GLU A 25 -66.31 37.64 34.69
C GLU A 25 -65.18 38.64 34.42
N ILE A 26 -64.81 39.50 35.39
CA ILE A 26 -63.68 40.43 35.25
C ILE A 26 -62.35 39.69 35.39
N GLU A 27 -62.25 38.73 36.30
CA GLU A 27 -61.04 37.93 36.50
C GLU A 27 -60.77 37.02 35.28
N ASP A 28 -61.81 36.40 34.71
CA ASP A 28 -61.72 35.62 33.46
C ASP A 28 -61.30 36.48 32.25
N LEU A 29 -61.79 37.73 32.16
CA LEU A 29 -61.39 38.67 31.10
C LEU A 29 -59.92 39.11 31.25
N LEU A 30 -59.45 39.34 32.47
CA LEU A 30 -58.06 39.69 32.75
C LEU A 30 -57.13 38.50 32.51
N GLN A 31 -57.57 37.28 32.83
CA GLN A 31 -56.82 36.05 32.53
C GLN A 31 -56.73 35.82 31.01
N LEU A 32 -57.80 36.07 30.26
CA LEU A 32 -57.79 36.00 28.79
C LEU A 32 -56.87 37.06 28.18
N GLU A 33 -56.84 38.28 28.72
CA GLU A 33 -55.89 39.33 28.32
C GLU A 33 -54.44 38.91 28.62
N LEU A 34 -54.18 38.33 29.80
CA LEU A 34 -52.88 37.82 30.20
C LEU A 34 -52.37 36.69 29.28
N ASP A 35 -53.25 35.74 28.93
CA ASP A 35 -52.93 34.62 28.03
C ASP A 35 -52.69 35.10 26.59
N ASN A 36 -53.44 36.09 26.12
CA ASN A 36 -53.21 36.71 24.81
C ASN A 36 -51.86 37.42 24.74
N ILE A 37 -51.51 38.20 25.77
CA ILE A 37 -50.19 38.87 25.86
C ILE A 37 -49.07 37.83 25.88
N LYS A 38 -49.22 36.75 26.67
CA LYS A 38 -48.27 35.63 26.67
C LYS A 38 -48.13 35.01 25.27
N ALA A 39 -49.22 34.82 24.54
CA ALA A 39 -49.17 34.22 23.20
C ALA A 39 -48.35 35.09 22.22
N VAL A 40 -48.52 36.42 22.25
CA VAL A 40 -47.91 37.34 21.28
C VAL A 40 -46.56 37.94 21.71
N LEU A 41 -46.18 37.85 22.98
CA LEU A 41 -44.90 38.37 23.47
C LEU A 41 -43.72 37.67 22.80
N ASN A 42 -42.82 38.44 22.18
CA ASN A 42 -41.59 37.95 21.55
C ASN A 42 -40.41 38.83 21.97
N ILE A 43 -39.20 38.30 21.83
CA ILE A 43 -37.95 39.06 21.91
C ILE A 43 -37.74 39.77 20.57
N GLY A 44 -37.27 41.02 20.58
CA GLY A 44 -36.81 41.70 19.38
C GLY A 44 -35.34 41.39 19.09
N TYR A 45 -35.05 40.84 17.92
CA TYR A 45 -33.69 40.55 17.45
C TYR A 45 -33.21 41.65 16.50
N LYS A 46 -31.89 41.92 16.48
CA LYS A 46 -31.26 42.78 15.47
C LYS A 46 -31.17 42.04 14.13
N GLU A 47 -30.89 42.78 13.06
CA GLU A 47 -30.73 42.20 11.72
C GLU A 47 -29.60 41.15 11.73
N GLY A 48 -29.91 39.94 11.26
CA GLY A 48 -29.00 38.78 11.25
C GLY A 48 -29.10 37.87 12.47
N ASP A 49 -29.77 38.29 13.55
CA ASP A 49 -29.91 37.49 14.77
C ASP A 49 -31.25 36.74 14.81
N GLU A 50 -31.24 35.53 15.36
CA GLU A 50 -32.43 34.74 15.66
C GLU A 50 -32.26 33.93 16.96
N LEU A 51 -33.29 33.19 17.37
CA LEU A 51 -33.36 32.52 18.67
C LEU A 51 -32.09 31.70 19.01
N ASN A 52 -31.52 31.00 18.03
CA ASN A 52 -30.35 30.13 18.25
C ASN A 52 -29.05 30.74 17.71
N SER A 53 -29.06 32.02 17.33
CA SER A 53 -27.91 32.71 16.75
C SER A 53 -27.93 34.19 17.12
N VAL A 54 -27.70 34.48 18.40
CA VAL A 54 -27.63 35.86 18.90
C VAL A 54 -26.18 36.32 18.98
N THR A 55 -25.90 37.44 18.33
CA THR A 55 -24.58 38.07 18.30
C THR A 55 -24.61 39.53 18.76
N GLN A 56 -25.81 40.09 18.96
CA GLN A 56 -26.05 41.50 19.25
C GLN A 56 -27.10 41.67 20.36
N ASP A 57 -27.18 42.89 20.93
CA ASP A 57 -28.14 43.23 21.99
C ASP A 57 -29.60 42.99 21.58
N LEU A 58 -30.35 42.35 22.49
CA LEU A 58 -31.77 42.03 22.34
C LEU A 58 -32.67 43.18 22.81
N GLU A 59 -33.83 43.32 22.17
CA GLU A 59 -34.86 44.27 22.57
C GLU A 59 -35.92 43.58 23.45
N LEU A 60 -35.85 43.84 24.77
CA LEU A 60 -36.76 43.29 25.77
C LEU A 60 -37.82 44.32 26.18
N VAL A 61 -39.10 44.04 25.88
CA VAL A 61 -40.20 44.93 26.24
C VAL A 61 -40.55 44.84 27.73
N THR A 62 -40.81 45.98 28.37
CA THR A 62 -41.16 46.04 29.81
C THR A 62 -42.65 46.33 30.06
N GLU A 63 -43.40 46.68 29.02
CA GLU A 63 -44.84 46.95 29.08
C GLU A 63 -45.51 46.47 27.78
N HIS A 64 -46.68 45.86 27.89
CA HIS A 64 -47.52 45.54 26.73
C HIS A 64 -48.99 45.69 27.10
N GLY A 65 -49.68 46.69 26.52
CA GLY A 65 -51.06 47.01 26.90
C GLY A 65 -51.16 47.46 28.36
N ASN A 66 -51.97 46.77 29.17
CA ASN A 66 -52.11 47.05 30.61
C ASN A 66 -51.20 46.16 31.49
N ALA A 67 -50.34 45.34 30.89
CA ALA A 67 -49.45 44.43 31.61
C ALA A 67 -48.05 45.02 31.79
N THR A 68 -47.49 44.84 32.98
CA THR A 68 -46.06 45.07 33.25
C THR A 68 -45.29 43.78 33.03
N ILE A 69 -44.13 43.86 32.38
CA ILE A 69 -43.27 42.73 32.07
C ILE A 69 -41.91 42.95 32.74
N THR A 70 -41.47 41.97 33.53
CA THR A 70 -40.13 41.95 34.12
C THR A 70 -39.38 40.74 33.62
N TRP A 71 -38.09 40.91 33.34
CA TRP A 71 -37.23 39.86 32.80
C TRP A 71 -36.26 39.33 33.85
N SER A 72 -35.92 38.06 33.70
CA SER A 72 -34.79 37.42 34.38
C SER A 72 -34.01 36.59 33.37
N SER A 73 -32.70 36.50 33.57
CA SER A 73 -31.80 35.70 32.74
C SER A 73 -31.26 34.54 33.56
N SER A 74 -31.11 33.37 32.94
CA SER A 74 -30.40 32.25 33.56
C SER A 74 -28.88 32.48 33.60
N ASN A 75 -28.37 33.43 32.82
CA ASN A 75 -26.95 33.80 32.77
C ASN A 75 -26.80 35.28 32.39
N GLU A 76 -26.70 36.15 33.41
CA GLU A 76 -26.56 37.60 33.22
C GLU A 76 -25.18 38.02 32.66
N ASP A 77 -24.18 37.14 32.70
CA ASP A 77 -22.86 37.41 32.09
C ASP A 77 -22.92 37.32 30.55
N ALA A 78 -23.86 36.54 30.01
CA ALA A 78 -24.07 36.41 28.56
C ALA A 78 -25.19 37.31 28.04
N ILE A 79 -26.32 37.40 28.75
CA ILE A 79 -27.41 38.34 28.43
C ILE A 79 -27.97 38.95 29.71
N THR A 80 -27.88 40.27 29.83
CA THR A 80 -28.42 41.00 30.98
C THR A 80 -29.95 41.10 30.94
N ILE A 81 -30.60 41.45 32.06
CA ILE A 81 -32.06 41.62 32.12
C ILE A 81 -32.59 42.80 31.29
N THR A 82 -31.72 43.66 30.78
CA THR A 82 -32.06 44.73 29.83
C THR A 82 -31.83 44.35 28.38
N GLY A 83 -31.28 43.15 28.12
CA GLY A 83 -31.03 42.62 26.78
C GLY A 83 -29.62 42.87 26.23
N GLU A 84 -28.68 43.39 27.03
CA GLU A 84 -27.29 43.56 26.57
C GLU A 84 -26.60 42.21 26.46
N VAL A 85 -25.95 41.93 25.32
CA VAL A 85 -25.33 40.64 24.99
C VAL A 85 -23.80 40.75 25.06
N THR A 86 -23.17 39.82 25.79
CA THR A 86 -21.72 39.65 25.81
C THR A 86 -21.36 38.28 25.24
N ARG A 87 -20.52 38.26 24.21
CA ARG A 87 -20.09 37.02 23.53
C ARG A 87 -18.82 36.46 24.16
N GLY A 88 -18.85 35.18 24.51
CA GLY A 88 -17.70 34.39 24.93
C GLY A 88 -17.02 33.69 23.75
N GLU A 89 -16.06 32.80 24.02
CA GLU A 89 -15.43 31.96 23.00
C GLU A 89 -16.37 30.83 22.54
N ASP A 90 -17.14 30.27 23.48
CA ASP A 90 -18.12 29.22 23.21
C ASP A 90 -19.54 29.77 23.04
N ASN A 91 -20.39 28.97 22.39
CA ASN A 91 -21.83 29.21 22.37
C ASN A 91 -22.43 29.03 23.78
N VAL A 92 -23.29 29.96 24.19
CA VAL A 92 -23.93 29.94 25.50
C VAL A 92 -25.45 29.97 25.36
N ASP A 93 -26.11 28.94 25.86
CA ASP A 93 -27.58 28.90 25.95
C ASP A 93 -28.07 29.66 27.20
N VAL A 94 -29.00 30.59 26.99
CA VAL A 94 -29.56 31.49 27.99
C VAL A 94 -31.07 31.41 27.96
N THR A 95 -31.69 31.05 29.08
CA THR A 95 -33.14 31.12 29.24
C THR A 95 -33.55 32.49 29.79
N LEU A 96 -34.14 33.33 28.95
CA LEU A 96 -34.81 34.55 29.36
C LEU A 96 -36.25 34.24 29.78
N THR A 97 -36.61 34.61 31.01
CA THR A 97 -37.97 34.43 31.54
C THR A 97 -38.64 35.79 31.71
N ALA A 98 -39.72 36.02 30.95
CA ALA A 98 -40.60 37.17 31.09
C ALA A 98 -41.76 36.86 32.03
N THR A 99 -41.82 37.57 33.16
CA THR A 99 -42.96 37.56 34.08
C THR A 99 -43.91 38.68 33.69
N ILE A 100 -45.11 38.32 33.23
CA ILE A 100 -46.15 39.22 32.75
C ILE A 100 -47.18 39.37 33.86
N LYS A 101 -47.52 40.61 34.25
CA LYS A 101 -48.42 40.89 35.37
C LYS A 101 -49.51 41.89 35.00
N ILE A 102 -50.76 41.56 35.32
CA ILE A 102 -51.91 42.46 35.26
C ILE A 102 -52.63 42.43 36.60
N LYS A 103 -52.58 43.55 37.35
CA LYS A 103 -53.10 43.65 38.72
C LYS A 103 -52.53 42.52 39.63
N ASP A 104 -53.39 41.59 40.06
CA ASP A 104 -53.04 40.49 40.97
C ASP A 104 -52.79 39.16 40.23
N LEU A 105 -52.94 39.11 38.90
CA LEU A 105 -52.67 37.94 38.06
C LEU A 105 -51.28 38.02 37.42
N GLU A 106 -50.57 36.89 37.35
CA GLU A 106 -49.24 36.78 36.74
C GLU A 106 -49.07 35.46 35.97
N THR A 107 -48.25 35.50 34.92
CA THR A 107 -47.83 34.32 34.16
C THR A 107 -46.40 34.50 33.64
N GLU A 108 -45.74 33.40 33.30
CA GLU A 108 -44.38 33.43 32.78
C GLU A 108 -44.30 32.87 31.35
N LYS A 109 -43.47 33.49 30.51
CA LYS A 109 -43.03 32.94 29.23
C LYS A 109 -41.51 32.84 29.21
N ARG A 110 -41.00 31.70 28.75
CA ARG A 110 -39.57 31.43 28.63
C ARG A 110 -39.14 31.44 27.17
N PHE A 111 -37.95 32.00 26.94
CA PHE A 111 -37.27 32.01 25.65
C PHE A 111 -35.88 31.42 25.88
N ASN A 112 -35.53 30.38 25.14
CA ASN A 112 -34.19 29.80 25.17
C ASN A 112 -33.42 30.39 24.00
N VAL A 113 -32.40 31.19 24.30
CA VAL A 113 -31.63 31.96 23.34
C VAL A 113 -30.20 31.44 23.34
N THR A 114 -29.57 31.26 22.18
CA THR A 114 -28.14 30.90 22.09
C THR A 114 -27.33 32.11 21.67
N VAL A 115 -26.41 32.57 22.54
CA VAL A 115 -25.40 33.56 22.18
C VAL A 115 -24.24 32.84 21.48
N ILE A 116 -23.88 33.26 20.28
CA ILE A 116 -22.83 32.60 19.49
C ILE A 116 -21.45 33.08 19.95
N GLY A 117 -20.54 32.12 20.13
CA GLY A 117 -19.14 32.34 20.46
C GLY A 117 -18.40 33.15 19.39
N LEU A 118 -17.24 33.71 19.72
CA LEU A 118 -16.38 34.39 18.75
C LEU A 118 -15.64 33.35 17.88
N ASP A 119 -15.57 33.61 16.57
CA ASP A 119 -14.85 32.77 15.61
C ASP A 119 -13.39 33.26 15.47
N PHE A 120 -12.43 32.33 15.49
CA PHE A 120 -10.99 32.64 15.41
C PHE A 120 -10.29 31.69 14.44
N GLU A 121 -9.40 32.22 13.61
CA GLU A 121 -8.51 31.42 12.77
C GLU A 121 -7.37 30.81 13.61
N TYR A 122 -6.84 29.66 13.18
CA TYR A 122 -5.71 28.97 13.81
C TYR A 122 -4.67 28.60 12.74
N HIS A 123 -3.41 28.80 13.07
CA HIS A 123 -2.27 28.47 12.23
C HIS A 123 -1.38 27.40 12.87
N ARG A 124 -0.75 26.58 12.05
CA ARG A 124 0.12 25.48 12.45
C ARG A 124 1.56 25.92 12.56
N VAL A 125 2.23 25.53 13.64
CA VAL A 125 3.70 25.65 13.78
C VAL A 125 4.30 24.24 13.88
N SER A 126 5.11 23.87 12.90
CA SER A 126 5.73 22.54 12.79
C SER A 126 7.25 22.60 12.98
N PHE A 127 7.84 21.49 13.46
CA PHE A 127 9.25 21.41 13.83
C PHE A 127 9.97 20.27 13.09
N ASN A 128 11.14 20.56 12.52
CA ASN A 128 12.07 19.59 11.92
C ASN A 128 13.43 19.67 12.62
N ALA A 129 13.83 18.63 13.35
CA ALA A 129 15.06 18.63 14.13
C ALA A 129 16.36 18.42 13.32
N ASP A 130 16.32 18.33 11.99
CA ASP A 130 17.50 18.21 11.10
C ASP A 130 18.53 17.16 11.58
N GLY A 131 18.06 15.95 11.86
CA GLY A 131 18.89 14.83 12.32
C GLY A 131 19.20 14.82 13.83
N GLY A 132 18.72 15.79 14.60
CA GLY A 132 18.70 15.74 16.07
C GLY A 132 17.45 15.06 16.65
N SER A 133 17.46 14.81 17.96
CA SER A 133 16.34 14.19 18.71
C SER A 133 16.19 14.79 20.10
N PRO A 134 14.96 15.00 20.63
CA PRO A 134 13.65 14.66 20.05
C PRO A 134 13.14 15.67 19.02
N VAL A 135 12.19 15.26 18.15
CA VAL A 135 11.44 16.18 17.29
C VAL A 135 10.22 16.69 18.06
N PRO A 136 10.07 18.02 18.28
CA PRO A 136 8.92 18.57 18.99
C PRO A 136 7.57 18.30 18.29
N ALA A 137 6.50 18.26 19.08
CA ALA A 137 5.14 18.11 18.56
C ALA A 137 4.66 19.39 17.84
N LEU A 138 3.80 19.21 16.83
CA LEU A 138 3.15 20.31 16.12
C LEU A 138 2.22 21.10 17.06
N GLN A 139 2.20 22.42 16.88
CA GLN A 139 1.34 23.33 17.64
C GLN A 139 0.26 23.96 16.74
N ASN A 140 -0.96 24.10 17.28
CA ASN A 140 -2.03 24.87 16.68
C ASN A 140 -2.17 26.18 17.47
N VAL A 141 -1.85 27.31 16.86
CA VAL A 141 -1.79 28.63 17.48
C VAL A 141 -2.90 29.50 16.88
N ARG A 142 -3.73 30.09 17.74
CA ARG A 142 -4.77 31.03 17.32
C ARG A 142 -4.16 32.27 16.65
N GLU A 143 -4.79 32.78 15.60
CA GLU A 143 -4.36 33.99 14.89
C GLU A 143 -4.13 35.15 15.87
N GLY A 144 -2.96 35.77 15.78
CA GLY A 144 -2.54 36.85 16.66
C GLY A 144 -1.97 36.42 18.02
N ASN A 145 -1.99 35.12 18.35
CA ASN A 145 -1.25 34.57 19.48
C ASN A 145 0.13 34.07 19.05
N THR A 146 0.99 33.78 20.03
CA THR A 146 2.36 33.31 19.82
C THR A 146 2.48 31.79 19.95
N ALA A 147 3.46 31.21 19.26
CA ALA A 147 3.82 29.80 19.43
C ALA A 147 4.61 29.60 20.73
N SER A 148 4.53 28.40 21.32
CA SER A 148 5.35 28.04 22.48
C SER A 148 6.69 27.48 22.04
N ARG A 149 7.79 27.88 22.68
CA ARG A 149 9.10 27.23 22.47
C ARG A 149 9.03 25.80 23.01
N PRO A 150 9.59 24.78 22.29
CA PRO A 150 9.70 23.43 22.82
C PRO A 150 10.41 23.37 24.18
N ASP A 151 9.96 22.49 25.06
CA ASP A 151 10.51 22.35 26.42
C ASP A 151 11.92 21.70 26.44
N GLU A 152 12.25 20.93 25.41
CA GLU A 152 13.53 20.25 25.25
C GLU A 152 14.10 20.57 23.86
N ASP A 153 15.35 21.05 23.84
CA ASP A 153 16.10 21.24 22.59
C ASP A 153 16.56 19.89 22.05
N PRO A 154 16.54 19.68 20.72
CA PRO A 154 17.07 18.46 20.13
C PRO A 154 18.58 18.35 20.38
N VAL A 155 19.09 17.12 20.39
CA VAL A 155 20.52 16.81 20.53
C VAL A 155 21.04 16.07 19.29
N LYS A 156 22.23 16.45 18.81
CA LYS A 156 22.94 15.85 17.68
C LYS A 156 24.43 15.68 18.02
N ASP A 157 24.96 14.45 17.95
CA ASP A 157 26.33 14.13 18.39
C ASP A 157 27.39 14.99 17.67
N ARG A 158 28.31 15.61 18.43
CA ARG A 158 29.36 16.57 18.00
C ARG A 158 28.88 17.95 17.52
N PHE A 159 27.57 18.23 17.58
CA PHE A 159 27.02 19.52 17.20
C PHE A 159 26.34 20.22 18.39
N GLU A 160 26.46 21.53 18.46
CA GLU A 160 25.69 22.39 19.35
C GLU A 160 24.42 22.87 18.62
N PHE A 161 23.27 22.76 19.30
CA PHE A 161 22.01 23.28 18.80
C PHE A 161 22.03 24.81 18.88
N ILE A 162 21.82 25.49 17.74
CA ILE A 162 21.83 26.96 17.68
C ILE A 162 20.46 27.49 18.10
N ASP A 163 19.44 27.26 17.26
CA ASP A 163 18.04 27.56 17.53
C ASP A 163 17.14 26.98 16.43
N TRP A 164 15.84 27.30 16.49
CA TRP A 164 14.85 27.08 15.46
C TRP A 164 14.82 28.26 14.47
N PHE A 165 14.75 27.95 13.18
CA PHE A 165 14.75 28.94 12.09
C PHE A 165 13.61 28.65 11.12
N VAL A 166 13.07 29.69 10.48
CA VAL A 166 12.23 29.48 9.28
C VAL A 166 13.15 29.10 8.11
N GLU A 167 12.67 28.24 7.22
CA GLU A 167 13.42 27.84 6.03
C GLU A 167 13.84 29.08 5.20
N ASP A 168 15.10 29.10 4.74
CA ASP A 168 15.74 30.22 4.04
C ASP A 168 15.92 31.54 4.84
N GLU A 169 15.63 31.57 6.14
CA GLU A 169 15.93 32.72 7.01
C GLU A 169 17.23 32.53 7.82
N ASP A 170 17.97 33.63 8.00
CA ASP A 170 19.26 33.64 8.70
C ASP A 170 19.14 33.95 10.19
N ASP A 171 18.04 34.56 10.63
CA ASP A 171 17.79 34.93 12.02
C ASP A 171 16.93 33.87 12.75
N PRO A 172 17.18 33.58 14.04
CA PRO A 172 16.36 32.67 14.83
C PRO A 172 14.90 33.10 14.89
N PHE A 173 13.99 32.13 14.91
CA PHE A 173 12.57 32.38 15.08
C PHE A 173 12.27 32.95 16.48
N ASP A 174 11.68 34.15 16.53
CA ASP A 174 11.25 34.78 17.78
C ASP A 174 9.86 34.26 18.19
N PHE A 175 9.81 33.40 19.22
CA PHE A 175 8.57 32.84 19.77
C PHE A 175 7.65 33.88 20.42
N GLU A 176 8.05 35.15 20.54
CA GLU A 176 7.16 36.25 20.93
C GLU A 176 6.45 36.88 19.71
N THR A 177 6.74 36.41 18.49
CA THR A 177 6.08 36.89 17.26
C THR A 177 4.68 36.29 17.13
N PRO A 178 3.63 37.11 16.99
CA PRO A 178 2.29 36.63 16.70
C PRO A 178 2.25 35.83 15.40
N ILE A 179 1.64 34.66 15.45
CA ILE A 179 1.44 33.81 14.29
C ILE A 179 0.26 34.33 13.49
N ALA A 180 0.53 34.67 12.23
CA ALA A 180 -0.46 35.14 11.26
C ALA A 180 -0.67 34.16 10.09
N ASP A 181 0.19 33.13 9.98
CA ASP A 181 0.16 32.10 8.94
C ASP A 181 0.84 30.82 9.45
N ASN A 182 0.71 29.71 8.73
CA ASN A 182 1.42 28.46 9.07
C ASN A 182 2.95 28.66 8.99
N VAL A 183 3.69 28.20 10.01
CA VAL A 183 5.15 28.34 10.11
C VAL A 183 5.80 26.95 10.22
N SER A 184 6.86 26.72 9.46
CA SER A 184 7.70 25.53 9.55
C SER A 184 9.08 25.92 10.05
N LEU A 185 9.49 25.32 11.17
CA LEU A 185 10.76 25.61 11.83
C LEU A 185 11.74 24.44 11.70
N ILE A 186 12.98 24.74 11.33
CA ILE A 186 14.08 23.80 11.22
C ILE A 186 15.17 24.10 12.25
N ALA A 187 15.71 23.05 12.88
CA ALA A 187 16.85 23.15 13.78
C ALA A 187 18.14 23.45 13.00
N LYS A 188 18.92 24.45 13.43
CA LYS A 188 20.29 24.67 12.92
C LYS A 188 21.34 24.28 13.95
N TRP A 189 22.49 23.84 13.46
CA TRP A 189 23.54 23.18 14.23
C TRP A 189 24.91 23.80 13.94
N GLU A 190 25.76 23.95 14.96
CA GLU A 190 27.17 24.34 14.83
C GLU A 190 28.07 23.15 15.21
N LEU A 191 29.07 22.81 14.38
CA LEU A 191 30.02 21.74 14.70
C LEU A 191 30.95 22.20 15.82
N ILE A 192 30.97 21.49 16.94
CA ILE A 192 31.81 21.83 18.10
C ILE A 192 32.98 20.86 18.31
N GLU A 193 32.92 19.64 17.77
CA GLU A 193 34.00 18.64 17.88
C GLU A 193 34.32 17.96 16.54
N ALA A 194 35.57 18.05 16.11
CA ALA A 194 36.13 17.41 14.91
C ALA A 194 37.00 16.20 15.26
N LEU A 195 37.15 15.28 14.33
CA LEU A 195 37.96 14.05 14.47
C LEU A 195 39.30 14.15 13.73
N VAL A 196 40.38 13.68 14.37
CA VAL A 196 41.72 13.58 13.78
C VAL A 196 42.21 12.15 13.87
N ASP A 197 42.36 11.50 12.71
CA ASP A 197 42.82 10.12 12.58
C ASP A 197 44.29 10.03 12.16
N PHE A 198 44.99 8.98 12.61
CA PHE A 198 46.42 8.77 12.36
C PHE A 198 46.67 7.44 11.63
N ASN A 199 47.15 7.54 10.39
CA ASN A 199 47.45 6.40 9.55
C ASN A 199 48.96 6.16 9.44
N LEU A 200 49.45 5.04 9.97
CA LEU A 200 50.88 4.69 9.98
C LEU A 200 51.41 4.25 8.61
N GLY A 201 50.54 3.91 7.66
CA GLY A 201 50.91 3.36 6.35
C GLY A 201 51.41 1.90 6.39
N PHE A 202 51.40 1.26 7.57
CA PHE A 202 51.66 -0.16 7.76
C PHE A 202 50.88 -0.69 8.97
N ALA A 203 50.70 -2.00 9.05
CA ALA A 203 50.08 -2.65 10.19
C ALA A 203 51.04 -2.62 11.39
N SER A 204 50.73 -1.77 12.38
CA SER A 204 51.46 -1.69 13.64
C SER A 204 50.68 -2.43 14.74
N PRO A 205 51.36 -3.20 15.62
CA PRO A 205 50.72 -3.81 16.79
C PRO A 205 50.27 -2.76 17.82
N THR A 206 50.72 -1.50 17.68
CA THR A 206 50.29 -0.36 18.49
C THR A 206 49.69 0.71 17.56
N PRO A 207 48.40 0.60 17.20
CA PRO A 207 47.70 1.64 16.44
C PRO A 207 47.55 2.91 17.30
N ILE A 208 47.38 4.05 16.64
CA ILE A 208 47.17 5.35 17.29
C ILE A 208 45.68 5.65 17.27
N ASP A 209 45.08 5.85 18.45
CA ASP A 209 43.66 6.18 18.58
C ASP A 209 43.35 7.55 17.96
N SER A 210 42.13 7.67 17.44
CA SER A 210 41.62 8.93 16.92
C SER A 210 41.40 9.96 18.04
N GLN A 211 41.60 11.23 17.70
CA GLN A 211 41.40 12.33 18.64
C GLN A 211 40.11 13.07 18.32
N LYS A 212 39.26 13.27 19.34
CA LYS A 212 38.16 14.25 19.31
C LYS A 212 38.72 15.60 19.75
N ILE A 213 38.68 16.58 18.86
CA ILE A 213 39.25 17.91 19.04
C ILE A 213 38.13 18.94 18.97
N THR A 214 38.02 19.80 19.97
CA THR A 214 37.09 20.93 19.90
C THR A 214 37.47 21.82 18.72
N VAL A 215 36.49 22.22 17.90
CA VAL A 215 36.75 23.02 16.69
C VAL A 215 37.52 24.30 17.03
N GLY A 216 38.60 24.56 16.28
CA GLY A 216 39.53 25.67 16.51
C GLY A 216 40.70 25.33 17.44
N GLU A 217 40.69 24.18 18.11
CA GLU A 217 41.84 23.68 18.86
C GLU A 217 42.81 22.90 17.98
N LYS A 218 43.98 22.59 18.52
CA LYS A 218 45.05 21.86 17.80
C LYS A 218 45.01 20.39 18.20
N ALA A 219 45.29 19.51 17.25
CA ALA A 219 45.50 18.09 17.55
C ALA A 219 46.77 17.90 18.40
N ASN A 220 46.77 16.91 19.29
CA ASN A 220 47.98 16.53 19.99
C ASN A 220 48.86 15.66 19.09
N LYS A 221 50.15 16.00 18.97
CA LYS A 221 51.09 15.16 18.26
C LYS A 221 51.25 13.83 19.02
N PRO A 222 51.00 12.67 18.39
CA PRO A 222 51.30 11.38 19.01
C PRO A 222 52.82 11.17 19.11
N ASP A 223 53.25 10.21 19.93
CA ASP A 223 54.66 9.80 19.96
C ASP A 223 55.13 9.36 18.57
N ASP A 224 56.36 9.69 18.21
CA ASP A 224 56.92 9.35 16.90
C ASP A 224 56.94 7.81 16.77
N PRO A 225 56.25 7.26 15.75
CA PRO A 225 56.17 5.82 15.60
C PRO A 225 57.54 5.24 15.25
N ILE A 226 57.77 3.99 15.62
CA ILE A 226 59.02 3.27 15.32
C ILE A 226 58.73 2.19 14.28
N ARG A 227 59.58 2.12 13.27
CA ARG A 227 59.57 1.05 12.27
C ARG A 227 61.00 0.52 12.13
N ASP A 228 61.18 -0.77 12.45
CA ASP A 228 62.49 -1.42 12.38
C ASP A 228 63.12 -1.28 10.99
N ARG A 229 64.40 -0.90 10.92
CA ARG A 229 65.18 -0.63 9.69
C ARG A 229 64.74 0.60 8.87
N TYR A 230 63.82 1.42 9.39
CA TYR A 230 63.37 2.65 8.75
C TYR A 230 63.46 3.87 9.70
N THR A 231 63.76 5.03 9.12
CA THR A 231 63.73 6.33 9.79
C THR A 231 62.37 7.03 9.55
N PHE A 232 61.71 7.49 10.62
CA PHE A 232 60.44 8.24 10.55
C PHE A 232 60.67 9.68 10.07
N LEU A 233 59.90 10.13 9.07
CA LEU A 233 60.05 11.44 8.44
C LEU A 233 59.01 12.48 8.91
N GLY A 234 57.86 12.05 9.45
CA GLY A 234 56.80 12.94 9.92
C GLY A 234 55.38 12.51 9.54
N TRP A 235 54.39 13.27 10.01
CA TRP A 235 52.96 13.14 9.68
C TRP A 235 52.58 14.13 8.59
N PHE A 236 51.69 13.76 7.67
CA PHE A 236 51.32 14.58 6.51
C PHE A 236 49.81 14.55 6.30
N LEU A 237 49.21 15.70 5.94
CA LEU A 237 47.81 15.78 5.55
C LEU A 237 47.69 15.58 4.04
N GLY A 238 47.05 14.49 3.61
CA GLY A 238 46.90 14.17 2.18
C GLY A 238 48.24 13.97 1.44
N GLU A 239 48.39 14.59 0.27
CA GLU A 239 49.58 14.49 -0.59
C GLU A 239 50.61 15.62 -0.36
N GLU A 240 50.47 16.40 0.71
CA GLU A 240 51.37 17.52 0.95
C GLU A 240 52.84 17.08 1.12
N GLU A 241 53.75 17.93 0.64
CA GLU A 241 55.20 17.69 0.68
C GLU A 241 55.82 18.04 2.04
N GLU A 242 55.17 18.92 2.81
CA GLU A 242 55.63 19.38 4.12
C GLU A 242 54.89 18.65 5.25
N ALA A 243 55.58 18.41 6.36
CA ALA A 243 54.99 17.71 7.51
C ALA A 243 53.94 18.59 8.21
N PHE A 244 52.87 17.96 8.68
CA PHE A 244 51.79 18.57 9.45
C PHE A 244 52.32 19.20 10.75
N ASP A 245 52.02 20.47 10.94
CA ASP A 245 52.48 21.26 12.09
C ASP A 245 51.41 21.26 13.20
N PHE A 246 51.60 20.38 14.20
CA PHE A 246 50.74 20.27 15.39
C PHE A 246 50.82 21.50 16.32
N ASP A 247 51.85 22.34 16.19
CA ASP A 247 52.02 23.51 17.05
C ASP A 247 51.25 24.73 16.54
N THR A 248 50.92 24.78 15.24
CA THR A 248 50.26 25.95 14.64
C THR A 248 48.92 25.64 13.94
N THR A 249 48.68 24.40 13.55
CA THR A 249 47.49 24.04 12.77
C THR A 249 46.29 23.75 13.65
N THR A 250 45.23 24.55 13.51
CA THR A 250 43.94 24.36 14.19
C THR A 250 43.02 23.47 13.37
N ILE A 251 42.27 22.60 14.04
CA ILE A 251 41.33 21.66 13.43
C ILE A 251 39.96 22.30 13.33
N THR A 252 39.45 22.45 12.10
CA THR A 252 38.13 23.05 11.85
C THR A 252 37.12 22.07 11.27
N SER A 253 37.55 20.86 10.95
CA SER A 253 36.76 19.77 10.38
C SER A 253 37.50 18.45 10.60
N ASP A 254 36.83 17.33 10.32
CA ASP A 254 37.45 16.01 10.40
C ASP A 254 38.64 15.88 9.41
N ILE A 255 39.78 15.34 9.85
CA ILE A 255 41.01 15.16 9.03
C ILE A 255 41.74 13.83 9.32
N ILE A 256 42.60 13.40 8.37
CA ILE A 256 43.43 12.18 8.48
C ILE A 256 44.90 12.53 8.20
N LEU A 257 45.81 12.15 9.12
CA LEU A 257 47.26 12.36 9.01
C LEU A 257 48.00 11.05 8.73
N VAL A 258 48.92 11.06 7.77
CA VAL A 258 49.64 9.87 7.29
C VAL A 258 51.15 9.94 7.59
N ALA A 259 51.74 8.86 8.12
CA ALA A 259 53.17 8.74 8.42
C ALA A 259 54.04 8.46 7.18
N LYS A 260 55.22 9.08 7.05
CA LYS A 260 56.23 8.79 5.99
C LYS A 260 57.57 8.29 6.57
N TRP A 261 58.31 7.48 5.79
CA TRP A 261 59.48 6.67 6.23
C TRP A 261 60.62 6.59 5.19
N ASP A 262 61.88 6.39 5.61
CA ASP A 262 63.07 6.11 4.75
C ASP A 262 63.82 4.84 5.22
N GLN A 263 64.43 4.02 4.34
CA GLN A 263 65.02 2.71 4.70
C GLN A 263 66.55 2.73 4.80
N ASP A 264 67.11 2.28 5.94
CA ASP A 264 68.55 2.36 6.26
C ASP A 264 69.31 1.02 6.09
N GLU A 265 68.71 -0.09 6.54
CA GLU A 265 69.32 -1.43 6.55
C GLU A 265 68.48 -2.42 5.73
N ILE A 266 69.18 -3.36 5.10
CA ILE A 266 68.57 -4.40 4.28
C ILE A 266 68.80 -5.78 4.90
N LEU A 267 67.82 -6.66 4.72
CA LEU A 267 67.83 -8.02 5.24
C LEU A 267 67.94 -9.03 4.10
N VAL A 268 68.85 -9.99 4.23
CA VAL A 268 68.98 -11.16 3.36
C VAL A 268 68.53 -12.39 4.12
N THR A 269 67.53 -13.08 3.58
CA THR A 269 66.97 -14.31 4.18
C THR A 269 67.07 -15.48 3.22
N TYR A 270 67.16 -16.68 3.77
CA TYR A 270 67.24 -17.93 3.02
C TYR A 270 66.08 -18.84 3.39
N ASP A 271 65.38 -19.36 2.38
CA ASP A 271 64.32 -20.36 2.55
C ASP A 271 64.72 -21.63 1.80
N LEU A 272 64.68 -22.77 2.48
CA LEU A 272 64.92 -24.04 1.83
C LEU A 272 63.82 -24.43 0.83
N GLY A 273 62.71 -23.70 0.74
CA GLY A 273 61.54 -24.07 -0.07
C GLY A 273 60.81 -25.29 0.48
N TYR A 274 61.13 -25.72 1.72
CA TYR A 274 60.41 -26.73 2.49
C TYR A 274 60.77 -26.63 3.99
N PRO A 275 59.85 -27.00 4.91
CA PRO A 275 59.94 -26.63 6.32
C PRO A 275 60.82 -27.54 7.20
N GLU A 276 61.25 -28.70 6.70
CA GLU A 276 61.85 -29.77 7.52
C GLU A 276 63.39 -29.72 7.56
N GLY A 277 64.02 -28.82 6.81
CA GLY A 277 65.47 -28.63 6.79
C GLY A 277 65.90 -27.40 7.58
N GLU A 278 67.18 -27.36 7.96
CA GLU A 278 67.79 -26.18 8.59
C GLU A 278 68.34 -25.24 7.51
N ALA A 279 67.68 -24.09 7.32
CA ALA A 279 68.13 -23.04 6.39
C ALA A 279 69.39 -22.32 6.91
N PRO A 280 70.17 -21.66 6.03
CA PRO A 280 71.22 -20.75 6.45
C PRO A 280 70.67 -19.59 7.31
N ASP A 281 71.49 -19.11 8.26
CA ASP A 281 71.15 -17.94 9.09
C ASP A 281 70.95 -16.68 8.22
N GLU A 282 70.02 -15.81 8.63
CA GLU A 282 69.80 -14.51 7.98
C GLU A 282 70.94 -13.52 8.22
N GLU A 283 71.12 -12.58 7.29
CA GLU A 283 72.19 -11.57 7.34
C GLU A 283 71.62 -10.15 7.12
N THR A 284 71.92 -9.22 8.02
CA THR A 284 71.59 -7.79 7.87
C THR A 284 72.83 -7.02 7.45
N LEU A 285 72.69 -6.18 6.42
CA LEU A 285 73.76 -5.33 5.92
C LEU A 285 73.26 -3.92 5.56
N PHE A 286 74.18 -2.97 5.43
CA PHE A 286 73.82 -1.63 4.98
C PHE A 286 73.50 -1.65 3.49
N LYS A 287 72.51 -0.82 3.11
CA LYS A 287 72.13 -0.64 1.71
C LYS A 287 73.34 -0.31 0.84
N GLY A 288 73.65 -1.19 -0.12
CA GLY A 288 74.78 -1.08 -1.05
C GLY A 288 75.87 -2.15 -0.90
N ASP A 289 75.88 -2.93 0.19
CA ASP A 289 76.86 -3.99 0.44
C ASP A 289 76.54 -5.30 -0.32
N LYS A 290 77.48 -6.26 -0.35
CA LYS A 290 77.33 -7.59 -0.99
C LYS A 290 77.19 -8.71 0.05
N VAL A 291 76.47 -9.78 -0.28
CA VAL A 291 76.22 -10.96 0.59
C VAL A 291 77.11 -12.17 0.21
N THR A 292 77.46 -13.03 1.18
CA THR A 292 78.31 -14.24 0.96
C THR A 292 77.47 -15.50 0.66
N LYS A 293 77.89 -16.36 -0.28
CA LYS A 293 77.15 -17.60 -0.64
C LYS A 293 77.18 -18.69 0.46
N PRO A 294 76.03 -19.27 0.87
CA PRO A 294 75.96 -20.38 1.84
C PRO A 294 76.24 -21.77 1.21
N ALA A 295 76.29 -22.82 2.05
CA ALA A 295 76.45 -24.22 1.61
C ALA A 295 75.17 -24.82 1.00
N ASP A 296 75.31 -25.81 0.10
CA ASP A 296 74.19 -26.45 -0.60
C ASP A 296 73.42 -27.44 0.31
N PRO A 297 72.08 -27.35 0.42
CA PRO A 297 71.25 -28.22 1.28
C PRO A 297 70.90 -29.60 0.66
N THR A 298 70.28 -30.50 1.44
CA THR A 298 69.78 -31.84 0.98
C THR A 298 68.34 -32.16 1.45
N ARG A 299 67.53 -32.90 0.68
CA ARG A 299 66.12 -33.29 1.02
C ARG A 299 65.76 -34.72 0.58
N ASP A 300 65.12 -35.52 1.43
CA ASP A 300 64.70 -36.91 1.11
C ASP A 300 63.54 -36.93 0.09
N ARG A 301 63.58 -37.85 -0.89
CA ARG A 301 62.69 -37.92 -2.09
C ARG A 301 62.85 -36.78 -3.12
N PHE A 302 63.83 -35.89 -2.96
CA PHE A 302 64.05 -34.72 -3.84
C PHE A 302 65.55 -34.47 -4.20
N GLU A 303 65.81 -33.73 -5.29
CA GLU A 303 67.15 -33.32 -5.76
C GLU A 303 67.34 -31.77 -5.70
N PHE A 304 68.49 -31.24 -5.21
CA PHE A 304 68.76 -29.79 -5.07
C PHE A 304 69.24 -29.13 -6.38
N VAL A 305 68.66 -27.98 -6.72
CA VAL A 305 68.92 -27.27 -8.00
C VAL A 305 69.76 -25.99 -7.83
N GLY A 306 69.53 -25.19 -6.79
CA GLY A 306 70.22 -23.90 -6.56
C GLY A 306 69.41 -22.92 -5.70
N TRP A 307 69.98 -21.74 -5.42
CA TRP A 307 69.33 -20.61 -4.72
C TRP A 307 68.87 -19.56 -5.72
N PHE A 308 67.64 -19.06 -5.56
CA PHE A 308 66.99 -18.13 -6.49
C PHE A 308 66.32 -17.00 -5.73
N GLU A 309 66.37 -15.78 -6.25
CA GLU A 309 65.39 -14.78 -5.83
C GLU A 309 63.99 -15.21 -6.29
N ALA A 310 62.96 -14.81 -5.56
CA ALA A 310 61.59 -15.14 -5.92
C ALA A 310 61.30 -14.71 -7.38
N GLU A 311 60.61 -15.56 -8.13
CA GLU A 311 60.24 -15.37 -9.55
C GLU A 311 61.38 -15.43 -10.58
N GLU A 312 62.65 -15.49 -10.16
CA GLU A 312 63.77 -15.63 -11.10
C GLU A 312 63.98 -17.09 -11.54
N GLU A 313 64.23 -17.27 -12.84
CA GLU A 313 64.50 -18.60 -13.44
C GLU A 313 65.96 -19.02 -13.36
N GLU A 314 66.87 -18.05 -13.17
CA GLU A 314 68.32 -18.26 -13.08
C GLU A 314 68.80 -18.16 -11.63
N ALA A 315 69.80 -18.96 -11.29
CA ALA A 315 70.32 -19.00 -9.93
C ALA A 315 70.97 -17.66 -9.55
N PHE A 316 70.76 -17.22 -8.31
CA PHE A 316 71.24 -15.94 -7.79
C PHE A 316 72.77 -15.82 -7.86
N ASP A 317 73.24 -14.66 -8.34
CA ASP A 317 74.65 -14.32 -8.41
C ASP A 317 75.08 -13.53 -7.17
N PHE A 318 75.84 -14.18 -6.28
CA PHE A 318 76.31 -13.60 -5.02
C PHE A 318 77.36 -12.48 -5.19
N GLU A 319 77.72 -12.11 -6.42
CA GLU A 319 78.67 -11.02 -6.69
C GLU A 319 78.02 -9.64 -6.88
N VAL A 320 76.69 -9.49 -6.76
CA VAL A 320 75.99 -8.19 -6.89
C VAL A 320 75.81 -7.45 -5.56
N SER A 321 75.84 -6.11 -5.60
CA SER A 321 75.53 -5.25 -4.43
C SER A 321 74.03 -5.12 -4.25
N ILE A 322 73.57 -5.22 -3.01
CA ILE A 322 72.15 -5.31 -2.68
C ILE A 322 71.61 -3.93 -2.25
N GLN A 323 70.46 -3.53 -2.79
CA GLN A 323 69.86 -2.20 -2.59
C GLN A 323 68.58 -2.20 -1.76
N THR A 324 67.96 -3.36 -1.61
CA THR A 324 66.71 -3.60 -0.89
C THR A 324 66.79 -4.97 -0.23
N ASP A 325 65.86 -5.31 0.65
CA ASP A 325 65.77 -6.67 1.19
C ASP A 325 65.69 -7.69 0.05
N ILE A 326 66.39 -8.82 0.21
CA ILE A 326 66.34 -9.94 -0.75
C ILE A 326 66.06 -11.25 -0.02
N HIS A 327 65.31 -12.12 -0.67
CA HIS A 327 64.90 -13.42 -0.15
C HIS A 327 65.28 -14.51 -1.14
N LEU A 328 66.14 -15.44 -0.72
CA LEU A 328 66.69 -16.48 -1.57
C LEU A 328 66.09 -17.84 -1.24
N ILE A 329 65.47 -18.48 -2.23
CA ILE A 329 64.75 -19.75 -2.09
C ILE A 329 65.51 -20.88 -2.79
N ALA A 330 65.68 -22.01 -2.10
CA ALA A 330 66.22 -23.24 -2.66
C ALA A 330 65.16 -23.96 -3.51
N LYS A 331 65.51 -24.35 -4.76
CA LYS A 331 64.62 -25.12 -5.65
C LYS A 331 64.99 -26.61 -5.70
N TRP A 332 63.96 -27.47 -5.81
CA TRP A 332 64.05 -28.93 -5.73
C TRP A 332 63.22 -29.66 -6.79
N ASN A 333 63.53 -30.93 -7.07
CA ASN A 333 62.75 -31.80 -7.98
C ASN A 333 62.22 -33.08 -7.26
N GLN A 334 60.91 -33.39 -7.30
CA GLN A 334 60.23 -34.46 -6.53
C GLN A 334 60.12 -35.81 -7.26
N LEU A 335 60.24 -36.94 -6.54
CA LEU A 335 60.21 -38.30 -7.14
C LEU A 335 59.02 -39.23 -6.74
N GLU A 336 58.42 -39.13 -5.54
CA GLU A 336 57.32 -40.02 -5.07
C GLU A 336 56.25 -39.28 -4.23
N VAL A 337 54.99 -39.78 -4.14
CA VAL A 337 53.85 -39.13 -3.44
C VAL A 337 53.02 -40.04 -2.50
N VAL A 338 52.33 -39.44 -1.52
CA VAL A 338 51.51 -40.12 -0.49
C VAL A 338 50.14 -39.46 -0.30
N VAL A 339 49.07 -40.26 -0.18
CA VAL A 339 47.69 -39.84 0.12
C VAL A 339 47.24 -40.36 1.48
N THR A 340 46.80 -39.46 2.36
CA THR A 340 46.32 -39.81 3.73
C THR A 340 44.90 -39.29 3.97
N PHE A 341 44.16 -39.90 4.91
CA PHE A 341 42.76 -39.57 5.18
C PHE A 341 42.51 -39.26 6.68
N ASP A 342 41.77 -38.19 7.00
CA ASP A 342 41.28 -37.84 8.33
C ASP A 342 39.75 -37.68 8.35
N ALA A 343 39.04 -38.61 8.99
CA ALA A 343 37.57 -38.61 9.01
C ALA A 343 36.93 -37.57 9.94
N LYS A 344 37.70 -36.75 10.67
CA LYS A 344 37.22 -35.62 11.49
C LYS A 344 35.98 -35.91 12.34
N GLY A 345 36.03 -36.98 13.12
CA GLY A 345 34.92 -37.38 14.01
C GLY A 345 33.95 -38.38 13.38
N GLY A 346 33.96 -38.55 12.06
CA GLY A 346 33.25 -39.65 11.39
C GLY A 346 33.98 -40.98 11.48
N THR A 347 33.24 -42.08 11.33
CA THR A 347 33.79 -43.44 11.38
C THR A 347 33.25 -44.34 10.25
N PRO A 348 34.07 -45.24 9.67
CA PRO A 348 35.49 -45.50 9.94
C PRO A 348 36.45 -44.57 9.14
N THR A 349 37.67 -44.34 9.65
CA THR A 349 38.72 -43.59 8.92
C THR A 349 39.45 -44.49 7.90
N PRO A 350 39.62 -44.07 6.62
CA PRO A 350 40.36 -44.83 5.62
C PRO A 350 41.87 -44.93 5.88
N GLY A 351 42.54 -45.93 5.28
CA GLY A 351 44.00 -46.11 5.34
C GLY A 351 44.76 -45.34 4.24
N GLN A 352 46.05 -45.04 4.47
CA GLN A 352 46.91 -44.28 3.54
C GLN A 352 47.29 -45.05 2.26
N GLN A 353 47.64 -44.33 1.19
CA GLN A 353 48.08 -44.86 -0.11
C GLN A 353 49.41 -44.20 -0.56
N ASN A 354 50.35 -44.97 -1.11
CA ASN A 354 51.64 -44.46 -1.62
C ASN A 354 51.75 -44.71 -3.13
N LEU A 355 52.17 -43.70 -3.90
CA LEU A 355 52.08 -43.68 -5.36
C LEU A 355 53.34 -43.03 -5.98
N GLU A 356 53.69 -43.40 -7.22
CA GLU A 356 54.61 -42.58 -8.03
C GLU A 356 53.91 -41.27 -8.44
N VAL A 357 54.66 -40.17 -8.57
CA VAL A 357 54.14 -38.86 -9.03
C VAL A 357 53.37 -39.05 -10.35
N GLY A 358 52.11 -38.63 -10.38
CA GLY A 358 51.23 -38.70 -11.57
C GLY A 358 50.32 -39.93 -11.64
N LYS A 359 50.11 -40.68 -10.54
CA LYS A 359 49.12 -41.77 -10.45
C LYS A 359 47.87 -41.35 -9.69
N LYS A 360 46.72 -41.95 -10.00
CA LYS A 360 45.43 -41.68 -9.31
C LYS A 360 45.34 -42.44 -7.98
N ALA A 361 44.61 -41.87 -7.01
CA ALA A 361 44.31 -42.49 -5.72
C ALA A 361 42.94 -43.19 -5.73
N ASP A 362 42.78 -44.28 -4.98
CA ASP A 362 41.51 -45.02 -4.90
C ASP A 362 40.52 -44.34 -3.91
N GLN A 363 39.25 -44.17 -4.32
CA GLN A 363 38.21 -43.56 -3.49
C GLN A 363 37.78 -44.50 -2.33
N PRO A 364 37.83 -44.04 -1.06
CA PRO A 364 37.43 -44.86 0.08
C PRO A 364 35.91 -44.80 0.37
N PRO A 365 35.35 -45.74 1.16
CA PRO A 365 33.97 -45.66 1.65
C PRO A 365 33.69 -44.41 2.50
N ILE A 366 32.46 -43.90 2.44
CA ILE A 366 32.03 -42.68 3.16
C ILE A 366 31.93 -42.95 4.68
N PRO A 367 32.59 -42.14 5.54
CA PRO A 367 32.46 -42.22 7.00
C PRO A 367 31.11 -41.65 7.48
N ILE A 368 30.67 -42.00 8.71
CA ILE A 368 29.42 -41.51 9.33
C ILE A 368 29.75 -40.72 10.61
N ASN A 369 29.19 -39.52 10.77
CA ASN A 369 29.19 -38.71 12.00
C ASN A 369 27.73 -38.34 12.37
N ALA A 370 27.27 -38.69 13.57
CA ALA A 370 25.85 -38.54 13.92
C ALA A 370 25.54 -37.08 14.31
N GLY A 371 24.52 -36.49 13.66
CA GLY A 371 24.15 -35.08 13.86
C GLY A 371 24.88 -34.09 12.94
N PHE A 372 25.63 -34.59 11.95
CA PHE A 372 26.38 -33.78 11.00
C PHE A 372 26.32 -34.39 9.58
N GLU A 373 26.24 -33.58 8.52
CA GLU A 373 26.29 -34.04 7.12
C GLU A 373 27.75 -34.14 6.60
N PHE A 374 28.10 -35.18 5.83
CA PHE A 374 29.44 -35.36 5.23
C PHE A 374 29.54 -34.67 3.86
N LEU A 375 30.36 -33.61 3.77
CA LEU A 375 30.44 -32.78 2.57
C LEU A 375 31.47 -33.29 1.53
N GLY A 376 32.32 -34.26 1.90
CA GLY A 376 33.34 -34.83 1.02
C GLY A 376 34.73 -34.89 1.65
N TRP A 377 35.69 -35.41 0.86
CA TRP A 377 37.11 -35.43 1.19
C TRP A 377 37.77 -34.22 0.55
N PHE A 378 38.26 -33.30 1.37
CA PHE A 378 38.85 -32.06 0.90
C PHE A 378 40.36 -32.13 1.03
N VAL A 379 41.08 -31.69 0.01
CA VAL A 379 42.49 -31.31 0.10
C VAL A 379 42.56 -29.80 -0.07
N ASP A 380 43.26 -29.11 0.84
CA ASP A 380 43.39 -27.65 0.80
C ASP A 380 42.05 -26.89 0.70
N ASN A 381 41.03 -27.37 1.42
CA ASN A 381 39.66 -26.84 1.40
C ASN A 381 38.92 -26.93 0.04
N GLU A 382 39.46 -27.64 -0.95
CA GLU A 382 38.76 -27.98 -2.19
C GLU A 382 38.36 -29.45 -2.22
N LEU A 383 37.19 -29.74 -2.81
CA LEU A 383 36.68 -31.10 -2.90
C LEU A 383 37.57 -31.92 -3.85
N PHE A 384 38.16 -32.99 -3.31
CA PHE A 384 39.08 -33.81 -4.08
C PHE A 384 38.35 -34.79 -5.00
N ASP A 385 38.66 -34.72 -6.30
CA ASP A 385 38.22 -35.67 -7.31
C ASP A 385 39.24 -36.80 -7.47
N PHE A 386 38.84 -38.03 -7.12
CA PHE A 386 39.69 -39.22 -7.17
C PHE A 386 40.03 -39.67 -8.60
N ASP A 387 39.38 -39.09 -9.63
CA ASP A 387 39.78 -39.31 -11.01
C ASP A 387 40.99 -38.46 -11.44
N ASN A 388 41.50 -37.56 -10.59
CA ASN A 388 42.71 -36.79 -10.89
C ASN A 388 44.00 -37.51 -10.49
N GLU A 389 45.06 -37.24 -11.26
CA GLU A 389 46.41 -37.72 -10.93
C GLU A 389 46.97 -36.98 -9.72
N VAL A 390 47.57 -37.73 -8.80
CA VAL A 390 48.21 -37.20 -7.61
C VAL A 390 49.67 -36.92 -7.94
N THR A 391 50.02 -35.63 -8.01
CA THR A 391 51.36 -35.16 -8.37
C THR A 391 52.16 -34.65 -7.17
N ARG A 392 51.54 -34.60 -5.98
CA ARG A 392 52.16 -34.22 -4.70
C ARG A 392 51.56 -35.03 -3.56
N ASP A 393 52.20 -35.01 -2.39
CA ASP A 393 51.60 -35.55 -1.17
C ASP A 393 50.29 -34.79 -0.87
N ILE A 394 49.20 -35.50 -0.58
CA ILE A 394 47.90 -34.90 -0.28
C ILE A 394 47.29 -35.51 0.99
N HIS A 395 46.67 -34.63 1.79
CA HIS A 395 45.94 -35.00 3.00
C HIS A 395 44.47 -34.68 2.81
N LEU A 396 43.65 -35.72 2.80
CA LEU A 396 42.22 -35.62 2.55
C LEU A 396 41.48 -35.59 3.88
N VAL A 397 40.73 -34.52 4.10
CA VAL A 397 40.02 -34.25 5.34
C VAL A 397 38.52 -34.31 5.09
N ALA A 398 37.82 -35.09 5.90
CA ALA A 398 36.36 -35.09 5.96
C ALA A 398 35.85 -33.76 6.48
N GLN A 399 34.93 -33.09 5.77
CA GLN A 399 34.23 -31.93 6.31
C GLN A 399 32.79 -32.27 6.70
N TRP A 400 32.34 -31.64 7.79
CA TRP A 400 31.08 -31.88 8.48
C TRP A 400 30.39 -30.57 8.83
N GLN A 401 29.07 -30.54 8.86
CA GLN A 401 28.26 -29.36 9.25
C GLN A 401 27.33 -29.69 10.44
N GLU A 402 27.37 -28.90 11.53
CA GLU A 402 26.57 -29.02 12.79
C GLU A 402 25.21 -28.34 12.66
N GLU A 403 24.14 -28.84 13.31
CA GLU A 403 22.80 -28.21 13.29
C GLU A 403 22.31 -27.84 14.71
N ASP A 404 22.13 -26.53 15.01
CA ASP A 404 21.22 -25.99 16.05
C ASP A 404 20.90 -24.48 15.79
N ILE A 405 19.63 -24.15 15.48
CA ILE A 405 19.10 -22.80 15.18
C ILE A 405 17.86 -22.55 16.06
N VAL A 406 17.78 -21.43 16.81
CA VAL A 406 16.51 -21.01 17.45
C VAL A 406 15.72 -20.18 16.44
N ILE A 407 14.72 -20.81 15.83
CA ILE A 407 13.88 -20.20 14.81
C ILE A 407 12.63 -19.62 15.47
N ASN A 408 12.27 -18.36 15.16
CA ASN A 408 11.04 -17.70 15.60
C ASN A 408 10.16 -17.41 14.38
N ALA A 409 9.29 -18.34 14.01
CA ALA A 409 8.64 -18.32 12.70
C ALA A 409 7.10 -18.31 12.76
N THR A 410 6.49 -17.76 11.71
CA THR A 410 5.05 -17.87 11.44
C THR A 410 4.81 -18.78 10.25
N ILE A 411 4.03 -19.85 10.44
CA ILE A 411 3.55 -20.66 9.32
C ILE A 411 2.25 -20.06 8.75
N VAL A 412 2.32 -19.60 7.51
CA VAL A 412 1.16 -19.25 6.69
C VAL A 412 0.70 -20.49 5.96
N ALA A 413 -0.54 -20.89 6.19
CA ALA A 413 -1.09 -22.11 5.63
C ALA A 413 -2.62 -22.08 5.65
N PRO A 414 -3.27 -22.76 4.70
CA PRO A 414 -4.70 -23.01 4.71
C PRO A 414 -5.14 -23.74 6.00
N ARG A 415 -6.25 -23.34 6.63
CA ARG A 415 -6.80 -24.09 7.79
C ARG A 415 -7.54 -25.35 7.37
N VAL A 416 -8.10 -25.37 6.15
CA VAL A 416 -8.82 -26.50 5.55
C VAL A 416 -8.40 -26.61 4.09
N VAL A 417 -8.08 -27.80 3.57
CA VAL A 417 -7.78 -28.08 2.16
C VAL A 417 -8.75 -29.14 1.63
N THR A 418 -9.14 -29.08 0.37
CA THR A 418 -10.01 -30.07 -0.28
C THR A 418 -9.25 -30.78 -1.39
N TYR A 419 -9.28 -32.12 -1.37
CA TYR A 419 -8.68 -32.95 -2.40
C TYR A 419 -9.72 -33.92 -2.97
N TYR A 420 -9.79 -34.06 -4.29
CA TYR A 420 -10.65 -35.04 -4.94
C TYR A 420 -9.83 -36.27 -5.33
N ILE A 421 -10.32 -37.45 -4.97
CA ILE A 421 -9.61 -38.70 -5.30
C ILE A 421 -9.37 -38.78 -6.81
N GLY A 422 -8.09 -38.85 -7.21
CA GLY A 422 -7.69 -39.01 -8.60
C GLY A 422 -7.54 -37.70 -9.40
N SER A 423 -7.68 -36.53 -8.77
CA SER A 423 -7.38 -35.23 -9.40
C SER A 423 -5.89 -34.88 -9.33
N GLY A 424 -5.00 -35.84 -9.63
CA GLY A 424 -3.54 -35.67 -9.55
C GLY A 424 -2.90 -36.06 -8.21
N THR A 425 -1.62 -35.76 -8.06
CA THR A 425 -0.85 -35.95 -6.81
C THR A 425 -1.22 -34.85 -5.83
N PHE A 426 -1.57 -35.22 -4.60
CA PHE A 426 -1.77 -34.25 -3.52
C PHE A 426 -0.45 -33.94 -2.86
N ASP A 427 -0.01 -32.69 -2.93
CA ASP A 427 1.09 -32.18 -2.12
C ASP A 427 0.53 -31.52 -0.85
N PRO A 428 0.84 -32.03 0.36
CA PRO A 428 0.44 -31.41 1.62
C PRO A 428 1.12 -30.06 1.91
N LEU A 429 2.14 -29.67 1.16
CA LEU A 429 2.86 -28.39 1.33
C LEU A 429 2.42 -27.33 0.31
N ASP A 430 1.52 -27.65 -0.63
CA ASP A 430 0.90 -26.67 -1.51
C ASP A 430 0.22 -25.55 -0.69
N ASP A 431 0.46 -24.29 -1.07
CA ASP A 431 -0.01 -23.08 -0.36
C ASP A 431 0.46 -22.98 1.12
N VAL A 432 1.54 -23.68 1.50
CA VAL A 432 2.17 -23.58 2.83
C VAL A 432 3.55 -22.95 2.71
N TYR A 433 3.79 -21.89 3.48
CA TYR A 433 5.11 -21.30 3.64
C TYR A 433 5.30 -20.85 5.09
N ALA A 434 6.56 -20.67 5.48
CA ALA A 434 6.90 -20.06 6.75
C ALA A 434 7.94 -18.98 6.51
N PHE A 435 7.94 -17.97 7.35
CA PHE A 435 8.98 -16.96 7.38
C PHE A 435 9.40 -16.71 8.83
N ASP A 436 10.65 -16.32 9.01
CA ASP A 436 11.16 -15.89 10.29
C ASP A 436 10.57 -14.51 10.65
N ASN A 437 9.98 -14.38 11.83
CA ASN A 437 9.30 -13.16 12.25
C ASN A 437 10.25 -11.99 12.48
N ASP A 438 11.54 -12.26 12.69
CA ASP A 438 12.54 -11.24 13.01
C ASP A 438 13.30 -10.78 11.76
N THR A 439 13.48 -11.67 10.76
CA THR A 439 14.22 -11.35 9.52
C THR A 439 13.35 -11.27 8.26
N ASP A 440 12.10 -11.72 8.30
CA ASP A 440 11.20 -11.87 7.14
C ASP A 440 11.77 -12.82 6.05
N GLU A 441 12.76 -13.65 6.40
CA GLU A 441 13.34 -14.66 5.49
C GLU A 441 12.47 -15.92 5.44
N ASP A 442 12.30 -16.46 4.23
CA ASP A 442 11.55 -17.70 4.00
C ASP A 442 12.24 -18.90 4.68
N LEU A 443 11.43 -19.75 5.33
CA LEU A 443 11.87 -20.94 6.04
C LEU A 443 11.19 -22.18 5.44
N ASP A 444 11.98 -23.24 5.29
CA ASP A 444 11.47 -24.51 4.81
C ASP A 444 10.47 -25.12 5.81
N VAL A 445 9.44 -25.75 5.27
CA VAL A 445 8.41 -26.46 6.03
C VAL A 445 8.33 -27.92 5.60
N TYR A 446 7.93 -28.80 6.52
CA TYR A 446 7.71 -30.20 6.22
C TYR A 446 6.49 -30.75 6.97
N VAL A 447 5.93 -31.85 6.50
CA VAL A 447 4.82 -32.52 7.18
C VAL A 447 5.32 -33.25 8.42
N SER A 448 5.11 -32.68 9.60
CA SER A 448 5.55 -33.24 10.89
C SER A 448 4.73 -34.45 11.35
N ALA A 449 3.46 -34.54 10.96
CA ALA A 449 2.60 -35.67 11.32
C ALA A 449 1.52 -35.95 10.27
N PRO A 450 1.69 -36.98 9.41
CA PRO A 450 0.69 -37.34 8.43
C PRO A 450 -0.41 -38.20 9.07
N THR A 451 -1.58 -37.62 9.37
CA THR A 451 -2.79 -38.38 9.72
C THR A 451 -3.83 -38.44 8.60
N TYR A 452 -3.44 -38.06 7.38
CA TYR A 452 -4.32 -37.96 6.23
C TYR A 452 -4.28 -39.17 5.29
N ARG A 453 -5.37 -39.35 4.53
CA ARG A 453 -5.58 -40.47 3.61
C ARG A 453 -6.25 -39.96 2.34
N VAL A 454 -5.44 -39.56 1.36
CA VAL A 454 -5.91 -39.03 0.07
C VAL A 454 -6.76 -40.00 -0.75
N ASN A 455 -6.69 -41.31 -0.45
CA ASN A 455 -7.44 -42.35 -1.14
C ASN A 455 -8.76 -42.75 -0.44
N LEU A 456 -9.13 -42.08 0.66
CA LEU A 456 -10.32 -42.40 1.43
C LEU A 456 -11.16 -41.13 1.63
N PRO A 457 -12.42 -41.05 1.16
CA PRO A 457 -13.25 -39.90 1.44
C PRO A 457 -13.41 -39.69 2.95
N GLY A 458 -13.28 -38.44 3.38
CA GLY A 458 -13.36 -38.08 4.80
C GLY A 458 -12.56 -36.84 5.12
N THR A 459 -12.63 -36.43 6.38
CA THR A 459 -11.83 -35.33 6.90
C THR A 459 -10.69 -35.91 7.72
N PHE A 460 -9.49 -35.44 7.44
CA PHE A 460 -8.27 -35.79 8.14
C PHE A 460 -7.55 -34.52 8.57
N ASN A 461 -6.64 -34.65 9.52
CA ASN A 461 -5.70 -33.59 9.83
C ASN A 461 -4.32 -34.00 9.35
N TYR A 462 -3.48 -33.00 9.11
CA TYR A 462 -2.05 -33.17 9.02
C TYR A 462 -1.38 -31.96 9.65
N ARG A 463 -0.14 -32.12 10.07
CA ARG A 463 0.63 -31.02 10.66
C ARG A 463 1.83 -30.72 9.80
N VAL A 464 2.07 -29.43 9.61
CA VAL A 464 3.27 -28.89 8.98
C VAL A 464 4.08 -28.21 10.07
N ALA A 465 5.39 -28.35 10.03
CA ALA A 465 6.30 -27.71 10.97
C ALA A 465 7.49 -27.11 10.21
N VAL A 466 8.16 -26.16 10.85
CA VAL A 466 9.35 -25.52 10.29
C VAL A 466 10.55 -26.46 10.40
N VAL A 467 11.31 -26.58 9.32
CA VAL A 467 12.58 -27.32 9.29
C VAL A 467 13.55 -26.64 10.26
N GLY A 468 14.15 -27.40 11.17
CA GLY A 468 15.01 -26.87 12.24
C GLY A 468 14.28 -26.39 13.50
N ALA A 469 12.94 -26.25 13.48
CA ALA A 469 12.14 -25.90 14.66
C ALA A 469 10.77 -26.62 14.67
N PRO A 470 10.77 -27.94 14.96
CA PRO A 470 9.58 -28.78 14.85
C PRO A 470 8.45 -28.42 15.83
N ASP A 471 8.75 -27.68 16.90
CA ASP A 471 7.77 -27.21 17.88
C ASP A 471 6.90 -26.06 17.33
N ILE A 472 7.36 -25.38 16.26
CA ILE A 472 6.56 -24.43 15.50
C ILE A 472 5.81 -25.23 14.44
N GLU A 473 4.59 -25.66 14.78
CA GLU A 473 3.74 -26.44 13.89
C GLU A 473 2.33 -25.86 13.74
N LYS A 474 1.70 -26.14 12.59
CA LYS A 474 0.33 -25.76 12.27
C LYS A 474 -0.47 -26.98 11.84
N THR A 475 -1.65 -27.15 12.42
CA THR A 475 -2.58 -28.22 12.02
C THR A 475 -3.47 -27.75 10.88
N ILE A 476 -3.50 -28.54 9.80
CA ILE A 476 -4.31 -28.32 8.60
C ILE A 476 -5.31 -29.45 8.45
N LYS A 477 -6.56 -29.11 8.12
CA LYS A 477 -7.67 -30.05 7.92
C LYS A 477 -7.82 -30.41 6.44
N LEU A 478 -7.46 -31.62 6.03
CA LEU A 478 -7.72 -32.13 4.68
C LEU A 478 -9.12 -32.76 4.58
N THR A 479 -9.97 -32.24 3.72
CA THR A 479 -11.24 -32.84 3.30
C THR A 479 -11.03 -33.58 1.98
N VAL A 480 -10.95 -34.90 2.04
CA VAL A 480 -10.89 -35.75 0.85
C VAL A 480 -12.31 -36.04 0.38
N LYS A 481 -12.63 -35.64 -0.85
CA LYS A 481 -13.93 -35.88 -1.48
C LYS A 481 -13.85 -37.07 -2.44
N PRO A 482 -14.98 -37.76 -2.69
CA PRO A 482 -15.05 -38.82 -3.70
C PRO A 482 -14.57 -38.34 -5.08
N ARG A 483 -14.03 -39.27 -5.88
CA ARG A 483 -13.65 -38.99 -7.26
C ARG A 483 -14.85 -38.46 -8.06
N VAL A 484 -14.63 -37.38 -8.79
CA VAL A 484 -15.53 -36.93 -9.86
C VAL A 484 -15.04 -37.57 -11.14
N GLU A 485 -15.86 -38.42 -11.77
CA GLU A 485 -15.52 -39.05 -13.03
C GLU A 485 -15.66 -38.04 -14.16
N ILE A 486 -14.53 -37.57 -14.68
CA ILE A 486 -14.46 -36.70 -15.85
C ILE A 486 -14.10 -37.58 -17.05
N PRO A 487 -14.81 -37.46 -18.19
CA PRO A 487 -14.44 -38.21 -19.39
C PRO A 487 -12.99 -37.93 -19.78
N THR A 488 -12.24 -38.97 -20.13
CA THR A 488 -10.84 -38.83 -20.58
C THR A 488 -10.73 -38.37 -22.03
N GLU A 489 -11.85 -38.39 -22.76
CA GLU A 489 -11.98 -37.88 -24.12
C GLU A 489 -13.39 -37.33 -24.36
N LEU A 490 -13.49 -36.36 -25.26
CA LEU A 490 -14.77 -35.90 -25.77
C LEU A 490 -15.33 -36.88 -26.80
N THR A 491 -16.65 -37.05 -26.81
CA THR A 491 -17.32 -37.86 -27.83
C THR A 491 -17.24 -37.21 -29.23
N ALA A 492 -17.41 -38.03 -30.26
CA ALA A 492 -17.60 -37.56 -31.64
C ALA A 492 -19.04 -37.10 -31.92
N ALA A 493 -19.99 -37.42 -31.02
CA ALA A 493 -21.36 -36.94 -31.12
C ALA A 493 -21.42 -35.41 -30.92
N PRO A 494 -22.37 -34.70 -31.56
CA PRO A 494 -22.55 -33.27 -31.35
C PRO A 494 -22.81 -32.94 -29.87
N ILE A 495 -22.11 -31.94 -29.35
CA ILE A 495 -22.27 -31.37 -28.02
C ILE A 495 -22.67 -29.91 -28.18
N GLU A 496 -23.67 -29.46 -27.41
CA GLU A 496 -24.12 -28.07 -27.39
C GLU A 496 -23.99 -27.55 -25.95
N ILE A 497 -23.36 -26.39 -25.78
CA ILE A 497 -23.20 -25.73 -24.49
C ILE A 497 -23.62 -24.27 -24.58
N THR A 498 -24.16 -23.74 -23.49
CA THR A 498 -24.64 -22.35 -23.42
C THR A 498 -23.96 -21.58 -22.30
N LEU A 499 -23.43 -20.39 -22.62
CA LEU A 499 -22.93 -19.39 -21.67
C LEU A 499 -23.95 -18.25 -21.55
N TRP A 500 -24.44 -17.99 -20.34
CA TRP A 500 -25.23 -16.80 -20.03
C TRP A 500 -24.36 -15.64 -19.57
N HIS A 501 -24.62 -14.44 -20.10
CA HIS A 501 -23.92 -13.20 -19.73
C HIS A 501 -24.85 -11.98 -19.73
N SER A 502 -24.36 -10.82 -19.25
CA SER A 502 -25.09 -9.54 -19.28
C SER A 502 -24.37 -8.42 -20.05
N ASN A 503 -23.18 -8.72 -20.58
CA ASN A 503 -22.32 -7.77 -21.29
C ASN A 503 -22.98 -6.92 -22.39
N GLY A 504 -22.40 -5.74 -22.65
CA GLY A 504 -22.71 -4.92 -23.82
C GLY A 504 -22.28 -5.54 -25.16
N SER A 505 -22.73 -4.94 -26.27
CA SER A 505 -22.59 -5.50 -27.62
C SER A 505 -21.14 -5.73 -28.07
N ALA A 506 -20.19 -4.88 -27.65
CA ALA A 506 -18.78 -5.03 -27.99
C ALA A 506 -18.18 -6.33 -27.41
N ILE A 507 -18.40 -6.56 -26.12
CA ILE A 507 -17.92 -7.76 -25.41
C ILE A 507 -18.70 -9.00 -25.87
N GLU A 508 -20.01 -8.90 -26.07
CA GLU A 508 -20.81 -10.00 -26.64
C GLU A 508 -20.29 -10.41 -28.02
N GLY A 509 -19.88 -9.43 -28.85
CA GLY A 509 -19.24 -9.67 -30.14
C GLY A 509 -17.95 -10.49 -30.00
N LYS A 510 -17.08 -10.13 -29.05
CA LYS A 510 -15.85 -10.88 -28.76
C LYS A 510 -16.11 -12.28 -28.21
N LEU A 511 -17.05 -12.45 -27.29
CA LEU A 511 -17.43 -13.77 -26.80
C LEU A 511 -17.93 -14.69 -27.93
N LYS A 512 -18.69 -14.16 -28.89
CA LYS A 512 -19.14 -14.90 -30.08
C LYS A 512 -17.99 -15.24 -31.04
N GLU A 513 -17.00 -14.35 -31.17
CA GLU A 513 -15.77 -14.61 -31.93
C GLU A 513 -14.99 -15.76 -31.28
N TYR A 514 -14.68 -15.67 -29.98
CA TYR A 514 -13.97 -16.71 -29.24
C TYR A 514 -14.71 -18.05 -29.22
N ALA A 515 -16.04 -18.03 -29.09
CA ALA A 515 -16.87 -19.23 -29.23
C ALA A 515 -16.64 -19.91 -30.58
N LYS A 516 -16.66 -19.15 -31.68
CA LYS A 516 -16.45 -19.69 -33.03
C LYS A 516 -15.04 -20.22 -33.24
N ASP A 517 -14.03 -19.55 -32.70
CA ASP A 517 -12.64 -20.00 -32.78
C ASP A 517 -12.42 -21.29 -32.00
N PHE A 518 -13.00 -21.39 -30.80
CA PHE A 518 -13.05 -22.62 -30.03
C PHE A 518 -13.76 -23.75 -30.78
N GLU A 519 -14.94 -23.50 -31.34
CA GLU A 519 -15.67 -24.48 -32.16
C GLU A 519 -14.82 -25.00 -33.34
N ASN A 520 -14.07 -24.12 -34.00
CA ASN A 520 -13.18 -24.50 -35.10
C ASN A 520 -11.97 -25.31 -34.61
N MET A 521 -11.34 -24.90 -33.51
CA MET A 521 -10.24 -25.64 -32.88
C MET A 521 -10.71 -27.06 -32.51
N MET A 522 -11.88 -27.19 -31.88
CA MET A 522 -12.42 -28.49 -31.48
C MET A 522 -12.81 -29.36 -32.67
N ARG A 523 -13.30 -28.75 -33.77
CA ARG A 523 -13.55 -29.45 -35.03
C ARG A 523 -12.28 -30.02 -35.65
N GLN A 524 -11.17 -29.28 -35.60
CA GLN A 524 -9.87 -29.77 -36.07
C GLN A 524 -9.36 -30.94 -35.22
N LYS A 525 -9.71 -30.96 -33.93
CA LYS A 525 -9.45 -32.08 -33.01
C LYS A 525 -10.45 -33.25 -33.17
N GLY A 526 -11.42 -33.17 -34.09
CA GLY A 526 -12.38 -34.23 -34.39
C GLY A 526 -13.68 -34.19 -33.59
N HIS A 527 -13.94 -33.12 -32.83
CA HIS A 527 -15.13 -32.97 -32.00
C HIS A 527 -16.10 -31.95 -32.58
N GLN A 528 -17.40 -32.22 -32.47
CA GLN A 528 -18.45 -31.31 -32.92
C GLN A 528 -19.05 -30.60 -31.71
N ILE A 529 -18.57 -29.40 -31.42
CA ILE A 529 -19.08 -28.56 -30.33
C ILE A 529 -19.76 -27.33 -30.92
N LYS A 530 -20.91 -26.96 -30.33
CA LYS A 530 -21.59 -25.69 -30.53
C LYS A 530 -21.62 -24.93 -29.21
N VAL A 531 -21.19 -23.67 -29.23
CA VAL A 531 -21.24 -22.77 -28.08
C VAL A 531 -22.26 -21.66 -28.37
N ASN A 532 -23.28 -21.57 -27.52
CA ASN A 532 -24.27 -20.50 -27.54
C ASN A 532 -23.89 -19.42 -26.54
N ILE A 533 -23.91 -18.17 -26.99
CA ILE A 533 -23.60 -16.98 -26.19
C ILE A 533 -24.90 -16.20 -26.04
N ASP A 534 -25.53 -16.35 -24.88
CA ASP A 534 -26.87 -15.85 -24.62
C ASP A 534 -26.84 -14.71 -23.60
N LYS A 535 -27.62 -13.67 -23.90
CA LYS A 535 -27.82 -12.50 -23.03
C LYS A 535 -29.25 -12.49 -22.46
N PRO A 536 -29.56 -13.27 -21.42
CA PRO A 536 -30.91 -13.30 -20.85
C PRO A 536 -31.23 -12.05 -20.01
N ALA A 537 -30.23 -11.22 -19.68
CA ALA A 537 -30.36 -10.05 -18.83
C ALA A 537 -29.41 -8.91 -19.25
N SER A 538 -29.70 -7.68 -18.80
CA SER A 538 -28.92 -6.48 -19.17
C SER A 538 -27.90 -6.04 -18.12
N THR A 539 -28.04 -6.51 -16.88
CA THR A 539 -27.11 -6.23 -15.77
C THR A 539 -26.72 -7.55 -15.08
N TYR A 540 -25.64 -7.55 -14.30
CA TYR A 540 -25.23 -8.75 -13.55
C TYR A 540 -26.21 -9.11 -12.44
N ASP A 541 -26.85 -8.14 -11.77
CA ASP A 541 -27.85 -8.43 -10.73
C ASP A 541 -29.16 -8.95 -11.31
N ASP A 542 -29.55 -8.48 -12.51
CA ASP A 542 -30.67 -9.05 -13.25
C ASP A 542 -30.34 -10.47 -13.71
N LEU A 543 -29.11 -10.72 -14.15
CA LEU A 543 -28.63 -12.04 -14.54
C LEU A 543 -28.67 -13.00 -13.34
N ARG A 544 -28.20 -12.56 -12.17
CA ARG A 544 -28.32 -13.29 -10.91
C ARG A 544 -29.75 -13.63 -10.58
N SER A 545 -30.63 -12.63 -10.60
CA SER A 545 -32.06 -12.81 -10.31
C SER A 545 -32.71 -13.80 -11.29
N THR A 546 -32.33 -13.72 -12.57
CA THR A 546 -32.80 -14.63 -13.63
C THR A 546 -32.33 -16.05 -13.37
N PHE A 547 -31.06 -16.23 -13.03
CA PHE A 547 -30.48 -17.53 -12.72
C PHE A 547 -31.10 -18.15 -11.47
N ILE A 548 -31.24 -17.41 -10.36
CA ILE A 548 -31.89 -17.87 -9.13
C ILE A 548 -33.34 -18.31 -9.39
N ASN A 549 -34.06 -17.59 -10.25
CA ASN A 549 -35.41 -17.99 -10.65
C ASN A 549 -35.40 -19.26 -11.52
N ALA A 550 -34.41 -19.44 -12.37
CA ALA A 550 -34.27 -20.63 -13.21
C ALA A 550 -34.02 -21.92 -12.40
N ILE A 551 -33.35 -21.83 -11.24
CA ILE A 551 -33.14 -22.95 -10.31
C ILE A 551 -34.47 -23.63 -9.92
N LYS A 552 -35.59 -22.88 -9.92
CA LYS A 552 -36.91 -23.36 -9.46
C LYS A 552 -37.71 -24.16 -10.49
N GLY A 553 -37.16 -24.42 -11.69
CA GLY A 553 -37.82 -25.29 -12.67
C GLY A 553 -37.58 -24.99 -14.15
N ALA A 554 -36.52 -24.25 -14.49
CA ALA A 554 -36.05 -24.06 -15.86
C ALA A 554 -34.71 -24.79 -16.08
N GLU A 555 -34.32 -24.95 -17.34
CA GLU A 555 -33.01 -25.48 -17.69
C GLU A 555 -31.94 -24.41 -17.42
N LEU A 556 -30.91 -24.78 -16.65
CA LEU A 556 -29.79 -23.90 -16.35
C LEU A 556 -28.80 -23.90 -17.53
N PRO A 557 -28.14 -22.76 -17.83
CA PRO A 557 -27.04 -22.74 -18.79
C PRO A 557 -25.89 -23.63 -18.32
N ASN A 558 -24.99 -24.04 -19.20
CA ASN A 558 -23.81 -24.81 -18.79
C ASN A 558 -22.75 -23.92 -18.12
N LEU A 559 -22.63 -22.67 -18.58
CA LEU A 559 -21.79 -21.65 -17.98
C LEU A 559 -22.58 -20.38 -17.67
N ILE A 560 -22.19 -19.68 -16.62
CA ILE A 560 -22.76 -18.38 -16.27
C ILE A 560 -21.64 -17.41 -15.89
N GLN A 561 -21.73 -16.19 -16.38
CA GLN A 561 -20.90 -15.09 -15.92
C GLN A 561 -21.52 -14.43 -14.67
N ASN A 562 -20.72 -14.17 -13.63
CA ASN A 562 -21.20 -13.79 -12.31
C ASN A 562 -20.18 -12.99 -11.49
N TYR A 563 -20.64 -12.21 -10.52
CA TYR A 563 -19.75 -11.67 -9.49
C TYR A 563 -19.47 -12.70 -8.38
N PRO A 564 -18.39 -12.52 -7.59
CA PRO A 564 -18.02 -13.46 -6.53
C PRO A 564 -19.15 -13.72 -5.51
N ASP A 565 -19.88 -12.69 -5.09
CA ASP A 565 -20.98 -12.81 -4.13
C ASP A 565 -22.17 -13.59 -4.71
N HIS A 566 -22.40 -13.50 -6.02
CA HIS A 566 -23.41 -14.29 -6.72
C HIS A 566 -23.06 -15.79 -6.67
N VAL A 567 -21.78 -16.13 -6.84
CA VAL A 567 -21.31 -17.53 -6.77
C VAL A 567 -21.59 -18.14 -5.40
N VAL A 568 -21.38 -17.38 -4.32
CA VAL A 568 -21.68 -17.83 -2.95
C VAL A 568 -23.17 -18.20 -2.82
N GLU A 569 -24.06 -17.40 -3.40
CA GLU A 569 -25.50 -17.70 -3.41
C GLU A 569 -25.82 -18.94 -4.26
N TYR A 570 -25.18 -19.10 -5.42
CA TYR A 570 -25.41 -20.25 -6.29
C TYR A 570 -24.88 -21.56 -5.69
N ASP A 571 -23.72 -21.52 -5.05
CA ASP A 571 -23.12 -22.66 -4.33
C ASP A 571 -23.99 -23.09 -3.15
N LYS A 572 -24.55 -22.14 -2.39
CA LYS A 572 -25.55 -22.44 -1.34
C LYS A 572 -26.77 -23.19 -1.87
N ASN A 573 -27.14 -22.98 -3.13
CA ASN A 573 -28.23 -23.71 -3.80
C ASN A 573 -27.77 -25.03 -4.45
N GLY A 574 -26.47 -25.36 -4.42
CA GLY A 574 -25.91 -26.60 -4.94
C GLY A 574 -25.93 -26.71 -6.47
N VAL A 575 -25.96 -25.59 -7.19
CA VAL A 575 -26.08 -25.56 -8.66
C VAL A 575 -24.78 -25.20 -9.39
N ILE A 576 -23.73 -24.81 -8.67
CA ILE A 576 -22.39 -24.60 -9.21
C ILE A 576 -21.54 -25.83 -8.94
N VAL A 577 -20.69 -26.20 -9.90
CA VAL A 577 -19.74 -27.30 -9.73
C VAL A 577 -18.39 -26.76 -9.27
N SER A 578 -17.72 -27.50 -8.39
CA SER A 578 -16.30 -27.27 -8.14
C SER A 578 -15.51 -27.53 -9.42
N LEU A 579 -14.65 -26.59 -9.78
CA LEU A 579 -13.71 -26.66 -10.89
C LEU A 579 -12.44 -27.40 -10.50
N ALA A 580 -12.18 -27.65 -9.20
CA ALA A 580 -10.96 -28.34 -8.75
C ALA A 580 -10.70 -29.68 -9.46
N PRO A 581 -11.70 -30.58 -9.61
CA PRO A 581 -11.50 -31.83 -10.33
C PRO A 581 -11.12 -31.63 -11.80
N TYR A 582 -11.58 -30.54 -12.41
CA TYR A 582 -11.29 -30.20 -13.80
C TYR A 582 -9.92 -29.53 -13.94
N ILE A 583 -9.61 -28.56 -13.08
CA ILE A 583 -8.32 -27.85 -13.01
C ILE A 583 -7.17 -28.84 -12.86
N HIS A 584 -7.29 -29.80 -11.94
CA HIS A 584 -6.24 -30.78 -11.65
C HIS A 584 -6.42 -32.11 -12.41
N HIS A 585 -7.25 -32.15 -13.46
CA HIS A 585 -7.46 -33.35 -14.25
C HIS A 585 -6.18 -33.72 -15.04
N PRO A 586 -5.68 -34.96 -14.99
CA PRO A 586 -4.39 -35.33 -15.60
C PRO A 586 -4.33 -35.22 -17.14
N ILE A 587 -5.47 -35.10 -17.82
CA ILE A 587 -5.56 -35.01 -19.29
C ILE A 587 -6.14 -33.66 -19.76
N HIS A 588 -7.00 -33.05 -18.95
CA HIS A 588 -7.81 -31.91 -19.37
C HIS A 588 -7.60 -30.69 -18.47
N GLY A 589 -6.76 -30.80 -17.45
CA GLY A 589 -6.50 -29.75 -16.49
C GLY A 589 -5.65 -28.62 -17.02
N MET A 590 -5.36 -27.68 -16.12
CA MET A 590 -4.29 -26.71 -16.29
C MET A 590 -2.96 -27.45 -16.10
N ASP A 591 -2.06 -27.29 -17.05
CA ASP A 591 -0.81 -28.05 -17.08
C ASP A 591 0.23 -27.33 -16.21
N PRO A 592 0.66 -27.90 -15.07
CA PRO A 592 1.65 -27.26 -14.20
C PRO A 592 3.04 -27.19 -14.85
N ASP A 593 3.33 -28.05 -15.84
CA ASP A 593 4.63 -28.11 -16.52
C ASP A 593 4.73 -27.10 -17.68
N VAL A 594 3.62 -26.43 -18.03
CA VAL A 594 3.57 -25.38 -19.07
C VAL A 594 3.22 -24.05 -18.38
N PRO A 595 4.22 -23.19 -18.10
CA PRO A 595 4.02 -21.98 -17.29
C PRO A 595 2.80 -21.15 -17.70
N GLU A 596 2.61 -20.85 -18.99
CA GLU A 596 1.49 -20.04 -19.50
C GLU A 596 0.12 -20.73 -19.50
N GLU A 597 0.06 -22.05 -19.26
CA GLU A 597 -1.18 -22.82 -19.11
C GLU A 597 -1.49 -23.16 -17.65
N SER A 598 -0.50 -23.01 -16.76
CA SER A 598 -0.62 -23.32 -15.35
C SER A 598 -1.68 -22.47 -14.66
N LEU A 599 -2.13 -22.94 -13.49
CA LEU A 599 -3.02 -22.19 -12.61
C LEU A 599 -2.29 -21.01 -11.94
N ASP A 600 -0.99 -21.13 -11.70
CA ASP A 600 -0.14 -20.09 -11.08
C ASP A 600 0.13 -18.90 -12.00
N ASP A 601 -0.03 -19.10 -13.31
CA ASP A 601 0.01 -17.99 -14.26
C ASP A 601 -1.22 -17.09 -14.18
N ILE A 602 -2.34 -17.53 -13.58
CA ILE A 602 -3.44 -16.61 -13.25
C ILE A 602 -3.01 -15.74 -12.07
N LEU A 603 -3.20 -14.42 -12.17
CA LEU A 603 -2.83 -13.48 -11.11
C LEU A 603 -3.40 -13.92 -9.76
N TYR A 604 -2.54 -13.97 -8.73
CA TYR A 604 -2.88 -14.47 -7.40
C TYR A 604 -4.21 -13.89 -6.89
N VAL A 605 -4.36 -12.57 -6.84
CA VAL A 605 -5.58 -11.92 -6.33
C VAL A 605 -6.83 -12.26 -7.12
N TYR A 606 -6.71 -12.50 -8.44
CA TYR A 606 -7.84 -12.93 -9.26
C TYR A 606 -8.15 -14.40 -9.05
N ARG A 607 -7.12 -15.24 -8.90
CA ARG A 607 -7.27 -16.67 -8.62
C ARG A 607 -7.93 -16.90 -7.25
N GLU A 608 -7.44 -16.23 -6.22
CA GLU A 608 -7.90 -16.48 -4.84
C GLU A 608 -9.33 -16.01 -4.60
N GLU A 609 -9.78 -14.91 -5.23
CA GLU A 609 -11.18 -14.46 -5.18
C GLU A 609 -12.18 -15.52 -5.69
N ASN A 610 -11.71 -16.47 -6.51
CA ASN A 610 -12.54 -17.51 -7.12
C ASN A 610 -12.64 -18.81 -6.27
N LYS A 611 -11.93 -18.90 -5.13
CA LYS A 611 -11.99 -20.05 -4.23
C LYS A 611 -13.28 -20.02 -3.38
N SER A 612 -13.78 -21.20 -3.02
CA SER A 612 -14.79 -21.36 -1.98
C SER A 612 -14.13 -21.20 -0.62
N ASN A 613 -14.48 -20.17 0.12
CA ASN A 613 -13.82 -19.88 1.40
C ASN A 613 -14.16 -20.88 2.52
N ASN A 614 -15.14 -21.77 2.30
CA ASN A 614 -15.45 -22.87 3.22
C ASN A 614 -14.59 -24.12 2.93
N LEU A 615 -13.88 -24.16 1.80
CA LEU A 615 -13.18 -25.32 1.25
C LEU A 615 -12.02 -24.86 0.34
N ILE A 616 -10.79 -24.75 0.86
CA ILE A 616 -9.63 -24.37 0.02
C ILE A 616 -9.39 -25.47 -1.02
N GLY A 617 -9.05 -25.07 -2.24
CA GLY A 617 -8.91 -25.95 -3.40
C GLY A 617 -10.18 -26.05 -4.25
N ASP A 618 -11.37 -25.78 -3.70
CA ASP A 618 -12.58 -25.67 -4.52
C ASP A 618 -12.64 -24.31 -5.21
N TYR A 619 -12.27 -24.26 -6.48
CA TYR A 619 -12.55 -23.11 -7.34
C TYR A 619 -13.99 -23.20 -7.85
N LEU A 620 -14.81 -22.19 -7.59
CA LEU A 620 -16.21 -22.19 -8.04
C LEU A 620 -16.41 -21.43 -9.35
N SER A 621 -15.42 -20.61 -9.71
CA SER A 621 -15.37 -19.88 -10.98
C SER A 621 -13.93 -19.68 -11.43
N LEU A 622 -13.72 -19.10 -12.61
CA LEU A 622 -12.44 -18.54 -13.02
C LEU A 622 -12.59 -17.07 -13.43
N PRO A 623 -11.55 -16.24 -13.22
CA PRO A 623 -11.61 -14.83 -13.59
C PRO A 623 -11.67 -14.66 -15.11
N PHE A 624 -12.43 -13.67 -15.58
CA PHE A 624 -12.52 -13.40 -17.02
C PHE A 624 -12.44 -11.90 -17.36
N SER A 625 -13.36 -11.08 -16.88
CA SER A 625 -13.37 -9.64 -17.20
C SER A 625 -12.97 -8.85 -15.96
N LYS A 626 -11.65 -8.71 -15.74
CA LYS A 626 -11.11 -8.04 -14.55
C LYS A 626 -10.68 -6.62 -14.84
N SER A 627 -10.98 -5.73 -13.91
CA SER A 627 -10.67 -4.30 -13.97
C SER A 627 -10.20 -3.84 -12.59
N THR A 628 -9.52 -2.70 -12.57
CA THR A 628 -9.12 -2.01 -11.35
C THR A 628 -9.38 -0.52 -11.54
N GLU A 629 -9.01 0.30 -10.56
CA GLU A 629 -9.26 1.73 -10.57
C GLU A 629 -7.98 2.49 -10.92
N VAL A 630 -8.10 3.55 -11.70
CA VAL A 630 -6.98 4.44 -12.05
C VAL A 630 -7.45 5.89 -11.96
N ALA A 631 -6.53 6.81 -11.73
CA ALA A 631 -6.81 8.24 -11.75
C ALA A 631 -6.65 8.79 -13.16
N THR A 632 -7.73 9.26 -13.79
CA THR A 632 -7.67 10.08 -15.01
C THR A 632 -7.60 11.54 -14.62
N TYR A 633 -6.78 12.32 -15.32
CA TYR A 633 -6.65 13.75 -15.02
C TYR A 633 -6.41 14.61 -16.26
N ASN A 634 -6.80 15.88 -16.18
CA ASN A 634 -6.48 16.88 -17.20
C ASN A 634 -5.00 17.25 -17.10
N LYS A 635 -4.17 16.61 -17.94
CA LYS A 635 -2.73 16.81 -17.95
C LYS A 635 -2.35 18.25 -18.32
N THR A 636 -3.06 18.89 -19.24
CA THR A 636 -2.81 20.30 -19.58
C THR A 636 -2.95 21.21 -18.36
N PHE A 637 -3.97 20.98 -17.54
CA PHE A 637 -4.19 21.72 -16.30
C PHE A 637 -3.08 21.43 -15.29
N PHE A 638 -2.80 20.15 -15.02
CA PHE A 638 -1.77 19.77 -14.05
C PHE A 638 -0.37 20.20 -14.47
N ASP A 639 -0.01 20.18 -15.75
CA ASP A 639 1.28 20.68 -16.23
C ASP A 639 1.46 22.18 -15.88
N ALA A 640 0.38 22.97 -15.94
CA ALA A 640 0.39 24.39 -15.57
C ALA A 640 0.55 24.61 -14.06
N VAL A 641 -0.08 23.78 -13.23
CA VAL A 641 0.04 23.80 -11.75
C VAL A 641 1.41 23.29 -11.29
N LEU A 642 1.84 22.17 -11.85
CA LEU A 642 3.05 21.47 -11.41
C LEU A 642 4.32 22.15 -11.92
N LYS A 643 4.29 22.83 -13.07
CA LYS A 643 5.44 23.55 -13.66
C LYS A 643 6.70 22.68 -13.76
N GLY A 644 6.51 21.40 -14.11
CA GLY A 644 7.57 20.40 -14.22
C GLY A 644 7.81 19.55 -12.96
N ARG A 645 7.12 19.82 -11.84
CA ARG A 645 7.06 18.91 -10.68
C ARG A 645 6.39 17.58 -11.07
N PRO A 646 6.74 16.46 -10.42
CA PRO A 646 6.07 15.18 -10.64
C PRO A 646 4.60 15.26 -10.21
N PHE A 647 3.77 14.41 -10.82
CA PHE A 647 2.37 14.27 -10.42
C PHE A 647 2.28 13.68 -9.00
N PRO A 648 1.43 14.21 -8.09
CA PRO A 648 1.34 13.71 -6.72
C PRO A 648 0.94 12.24 -6.63
N GLU A 649 1.61 11.48 -5.77
CA GLU A 649 1.27 10.08 -5.52
C GLU A 649 0.36 9.88 -4.30
N THR A 650 0.18 10.90 -3.46
CA THR A 650 -0.62 10.81 -2.23
C THR A 650 -1.81 11.76 -2.26
N TRP A 651 -2.89 11.40 -1.55
CA TRP A 651 -4.05 12.29 -1.41
C TRP A 651 -3.68 13.62 -0.74
N GLN A 652 -2.74 13.61 0.21
CA GLN A 652 -2.29 14.80 0.92
C GLN A 652 -1.49 15.74 0.01
N ASP A 653 -0.57 15.21 -0.78
CA ASP A 653 0.20 16.03 -1.71
C ASP A 653 -0.71 16.55 -2.84
N LEU A 654 -1.72 15.77 -3.26
CA LEU A 654 -2.71 16.19 -4.25
C LEU A 654 -3.61 17.31 -3.72
N PHE A 655 -4.14 17.19 -2.50
CA PHE A 655 -5.00 18.20 -1.88
C PHE A 655 -4.20 19.45 -1.49
N GLY A 656 -2.91 19.31 -1.21
CA GLY A 656 -2.00 20.44 -1.00
C GLY A 656 -1.83 21.36 -2.22
N LEU A 657 -2.26 20.93 -3.42
CA LEU A 657 -2.27 21.77 -4.63
C LEU A 657 -3.56 22.59 -4.81
N ILE A 658 -4.50 22.54 -3.88
CA ILE A 658 -5.84 23.12 -4.07
C ILE A 658 -5.78 24.62 -4.41
N ASP A 659 -4.96 25.40 -3.72
CA ASP A 659 -4.89 26.85 -3.95
C ASP A 659 -4.23 27.17 -5.29
N ASP A 660 -3.13 26.50 -5.65
CA ASP A 660 -2.51 26.59 -6.97
C ASP A 660 -3.52 26.25 -8.10
N ILE A 661 -4.40 25.27 -7.86
CA ILE A 661 -5.44 24.85 -8.80
C ILE A 661 -6.52 25.94 -8.92
N LEU A 662 -7.01 26.45 -7.79
CA LEU A 662 -8.09 27.45 -7.76
C LEU A 662 -7.63 28.77 -8.41
N ASP A 663 -6.36 29.14 -8.25
CA ASP A 663 -5.76 30.33 -8.85
C ASP A 663 -5.83 30.35 -10.38
N ILE A 664 -5.73 29.18 -11.02
CA ILE A 664 -5.73 29.08 -12.50
C ILE A 664 -7.03 28.51 -13.08
N LYS A 665 -8.01 28.11 -12.25
CA LYS A 665 -9.18 27.35 -12.70
C LYS A 665 -9.96 28.06 -13.79
N ASP A 666 -10.17 29.37 -13.66
CA ASP A 666 -11.01 30.14 -14.56
C ASP A 666 -10.38 30.25 -15.96
N ASP A 667 -9.06 30.50 -16.02
CA ASP A 667 -8.30 30.57 -17.28
C ASP A 667 -8.29 29.22 -18.00
N GLN A 668 -8.14 28.11 -17.26
CA GLN A 668 -8.16 26.78 -17.83
C GLN A 668 -9.56 26.38 -18.34
N ILE A 669 -10.63 26.73 -17.60
CA ILE A 669 -12.02 26.50 -18.05
C ILE A 669 -12.34 27.32 -19.30
N ASP A 670 -11.84 28.55 -19.39
CA ASP A 670 -11.99 29.39 -20.59
C ASP A 670 -11.23 28.79 -21.79
N ALA A 671 -10.03 28.25 -21.57
CA ALA A 671 -9.26 27.56 -22.61
C ALA A 671 -9.99 26.31 -23.15
N ILE A 672 -10.57 25.48 -22.26
CA ILE A 672 -11.40 24.34 -22.66
C ILE A 672 -12.61 24.82 -23.46
N SER A 673 -13.27 25.90 -23.02
CA SER A 673 -14.44 26.46 -23.69
C SER A 673 -14.11 27.02 -25.08
N GLN A 674 -12.90 27.53 -25.29
CA GLN A 674 -12.40 27.92 -26.61
C GLN A 674 -12.23 26.69 -27.52
N ARG A 675 -11.71 25.56 -27.01
CA ARG A 675 -11.63 24.30 -27.79
C ARG A 675 -13.00 23.78 -28.22
N TRP A 676 -14.02 23.92 -27.36
CA TRP A 676 -15.42 23.65 -27.72
C TRP A 676 -15.91 24.55 -28.86
N ALA A 677 -15.53 25.84 -28.86
CA ALA A 677 -15.86 26.75 -29.94
C ALA A 677 -15.18 26.36 -31.26
N ASP A 678 -13.91 25.94 -31.21
CA ASP A 678 -13.16 25.45 -32.37
C ASP A 678 -13.80 24.17 -32.97
N ALA A 679 -14.38 23.33 -32.11
CA ALA A 679 -15.18 22.17 -32.48
C ALA A 679 -16.55 22.51 -33.12
N GLY A 680 -16.91 23.80 -33.19
CA GLY A 680 -18.19 24.28 -33.71
C GLY A 680 -19.34 24.16 -32.70
N LYS A 681 -19.04 23.93 -31.42
CA LYS A 681 -20.00 23.77 -30.31
C LYS A 681 -19.72 24.78 -29.20
N ALA A 682 -19.63 26.06 -29.57
CA ALA A 682 -19.35 27.15 -28.64
C ALA A 682 -20.37 27.18 -27.48
N ARG A 683 -19.85 27.26 -26.26
CA ARG A 683 -20.64 27.36 -25.02
C ARG A 683 -21.07 28.81 -24.78
N SER A 684 -22.24 29.01 -24.18
CA SER A 684 -22.72 30.32 -23.74
C SER A 684 -21.95 30.81 -22.50
N ALA A 685 -21.91 32.13 -22.29
CA ALA A 685 -21.28 32.71 -21.10
C ALA A 685 -21.88 32.17 -19.79
N THR A 686 -23.19 31.91 -19.75
CA THR A 686 -23.87 31.32 -18.59
C THR A 686 -23.40 29.88 -18.33
N GLU A 687 -23.20 29.06 -19.37
CA GLU A 687 -22.70 27.69 -19.22
C GLU A 687 -21.24 27.65 -18.79
N ILE A 688 -20.43 28.63 -19.21
CA ILE A 688 -19.03 28.76 -18.79
C ILE A 688 -18.99 29.17 -17.32
N GLN A 689 -19.74 30.21 -16.94
CA GLN A 689 -19.80 30.66 -15.55
C GLN A 689 -20.28 29.55 -14.61
N LYS A 690 -21.32 28.80 -15.01
CA LYS A 690 -21.80 27.65 -14.23
C LYS A 690 -20.70 26.61 -13.96
N ALA A 691 -19.84 26.32 -14.94
CA ALA A 691 -18.72 25.38 -14.71
C ALA A 691 -17.68 25.94 -13.74
N LYS A 692 -17.43 27.26 -13.77
CA LYS A 692 -16.52 27.94 -12.84
C LYS A 692 -17.06 27.97 -11.41
N ASP A 693 -18.37 28.19 -11.25
CA ASP A 693 -19.06 28.28 -9.96
C ASP A 693 -19.21 26.90 -9.29
N GLN A 694 -19.34 25.84 -10.09
CA GLN A 694 -19.50 24.46 -9.62
C GLN A 694 -18.19 23.64 -9.66
N PHE A 695 -17.05 24.31 -9.81
CA PHE A 695 -15.76 23.64 -9.95
C PHE A 695 -15.37 22.93 -8.66
N VAL A 696 -15.10 21.63 -8.74
CA VAL A 696 -14.46 20.85 -7.67
C VAL A 696 -13.41 19.94 -8.33
N PRO A 697 -12.12 20.06 -7.98
CA PRO A 697 -11.06 19.51 -8.81
C PRO A 697 -10.98 17.99 -8.80
N PHE A 698 -11.29 17.34 -7.68
CA PHE A 698 -11.14 15.90 -7.49
C PHE A 698 -12.48 15.21 -7.29
N THR A 699 -12.67 14.06 -7.94
CA THR A 699 -13.83 13.19 -7.72
C THR A 699 -13.49 11.71 -7.83
N TYR A 700 -14.46 10.86 -7.51
CA TYR A 700 -14.35 9.41 -7.55
C TYR A 700 -15.65 8.86 -8.11
N ASP A 701 -15.58 8.15 -9.23
CA ASP A 701 -16.77 7.79 -10.01
C ASP A 701 -17.72 6.85 -9.26
N SER A 702 -17.20 5.97 -8.40
CA SER A 702 -18.01 5.01 -7.65
C SER A 702 -17.84 5.20 -6.14
N MET A 703 -18.87 5.72 -5.48
CA MET A 703 -18.85 5.94 -4.02
C MET A 703 -18.62 4.65 -3.22
N GLY A 704 -19.20 3.53 -3.65
CA GLY A 704 -18.99 2.23 -3.01
C GLY A 704 -17.53 1.78 -3.12
N ASN A 705 -16.90 1.92 -4.29
CA ASN A 705 -15.49 1.57 -4.43
C ASN A 705 -14.58 2.59 -3.73
N ALA A 706 -14.91 3.88 -3.79
CA ALA A 706 -14.19 4.93 -3.07
C ALA A 706 -14.12 4.58 -1.58
N PHE A 707 -15.28 4.29 -0.97
CA PHE A 707 -15.33 3.87 0.43
C PHE A 707 -14.43 2.66 0.72
N ILE A 708 -14.49 1.61 -0.11
CA ILE A 708 -13.74 0.36 0.12
C ILE A 708 -12.23 0.57 -0.07
N SER A 709 -11.82 1.13 -1.21
CA SER A 709 -10.42 1.41 -1.55
C SER A 709 -9.80 2.36 -0.54
N LEU A 710 -10.46 3.50 -0.23
CA LEU A 710 -9.93 4.49 0.71
C LEU A 710 -9.89 3.95 2.13
N THR A 711 -10.86 3.15 2.56
CA THR A 711 -10.82 2.45 3.86
C THR A 711 -9.54 1.62 3.97
N ARG A 712 -9.22 0.81 2.96
CA ARG A 712 -7.99 0.00 2.94
C ARG A 712 -6.73 0.86 2.94
N GLN A 713 -6.70 1.91 2.12
CA GLN A 713 -5.56 2.85 2.05
C GLN A 713 -5.25 3.52 3.39
N PHE A 714 -6.29 3.81 4.17
CA PHE A 714 -6.16 4.42 5.50
C PHE A 714 -5.91 3.39 6.62
N GLY A 715 -5.73 2.10 6.28
CA GLY A 715 -5.44 1.02 7.22
C GLY A 715 -6.69 0.42 7.90
N GLY A 716 -7.88 0.71 7.40
CA GLY A 716 -9.14 0.20 7.94
C GLY A 716 -9.55 -1.16 7.36
N GLU A 717 -10.34 -1.90 8.12
CA GLU A 717 -11.00 -3.13 7.64
C GLU A 717 -12.37 -2.80 7.04
N TYR A 718 -12.78 -3.50 5.97
CA TYR A 718 -14.08 -3.24 5.32
C TYR A 718 -15.14 -4.29 5.71
N THR A 719 -15.02 -5.49 5.15
CA THR A 719 -15.85 -6.63 5.51
C THR A 719 -14.97 -7.86 5.59
N ALA A 720 -15.44 -8.87 6.30
CA ALA A 720 -14.76 -10.15 6.38
C ALA A 720 -15.78 -11.27 6.36
N ARG A 721 -15.29 -12.49 6.25
CA ARG A 721 -16.09 -13.68 6.54
C ARG A 721 -15.54 -14.33 7.81
N ASN A 722 -16.43 -14.66 8.72
CA ASN A 722 -16.09 -15.44 9.89
C ASN A 722 -15.59 -16.83 9.47
N ILE A 723 -14.33 -17.15 9.77
CA ILE A 723 -13.66 -18.37 9.30
C ILE A 723 -14.28 -19.65 9.92
N GLU A 724 -14.96 -19.55 11.06
CA GLU A 724 -15.55 -20.71 11.73
C GLU A 724 -16.97 -21.03 11.24
N THR A 725 -17.75 -19.99 10.96
CA THR A 725 -19.19 -20.11 10.64
C THR A 725 -19.50 -19.87 9.17
N GLY A 726 -18.58 -19.28 8.41
CA GLY A 726 -18.79 -18.82 7.04
C GLY A 726 -19.73 -17.62 6.94
N LYS A 727 -20.19 -17.03 8.06
CA LYS A 727 -21.05 -15.83 8.04
C LYS A 727 -20.25 -14.58 7.66
N GLY A 728 -20.89 -13.65 6.95
CA GLY A 728 -20.31 -12.33 6.69
C GLY A 728 -20.22 -11.50 7.97
N GLU A 729 -19.19 -10.68 8.08
CA GLU A 729 -18.94 -9.74 9.17
C GLU A 729 -18.73 -8.33 8.61
N VAL A 730 -19.46 -7.37 9.17
CA VAL A 730 -19.28 -5.94 8.89
C VAL A 730 -18.17 -5.39 9.78
N ARG A 731 -17.09 -4.88 9.19
CA ARG A 731 -15.90 -4.35 9.90
C ARG A 731 -15.56 -2.89 9.60
N PHE A 732 -16.27 -2.27 8.66
CA PHE A 732 -16.05 -0.88 8.22
C PHE A 732 -16.39 0.20 9.25
N ILE A 733 -16.78 -0.16 10.47
CA ILE A 733 -16.89 0.79 11.58
C ILE A 733 -15.66 0.62 12.47
N ASN A 734 -14.62 1.40 12.17
CA ASN A 734 -13.36 1.42 12.89
C ASN A 734 -12.71 2.81 12.76
N ASP A 735 -11.72 3.10 13.60
CA ASP A 735 -11.09 4.42 13.71
C ASP A 735 -10.42 4.86 12.40
N ASN A 736 -9.83 3.93 11.64
CA ASN A 736 -9.19 4.23 10.37
C ASN A 736 -10.20 4.59 9.26
N THR A 737 -11.35 3.92 9.21
CA THR A 737 -12.45 4.29 8.31
C THR A 737 -13.07 5.63 8.70
N ILE A 738 -13.19 5.93 10.00
CA ILE A 738 -13.69 7.23 10.46
C ILE A 738 -12.71 8.34 10.08
N ARG A 739 -11.41 8.16 10.35
CA ARG A 739 -10.33 9.09 9.94
C ARG A 739 -10.34 9.35 8.43
N MET A 740 -10.57 8.32 7.63
CA MET A 740 -10.72 8.45 6.17
C MET A 740 -11.91 9.34 5.80
N LEU A 741 -13.09 9.10 6.39
CA LEU A 741 -14.30 9.89 6.12
C LEU A 741 -14.17 11.33 6.60
N GLU A 742 -13.48 11.56 7.71
CA GLU A 742 -13.14 12.91 8.19
C GLU A 742 -12.22 13.62 7.19
N TYR A 743 -11.13 12.98 6.76
CA TYR A 743 -10.17 13.56 5.82
C TYR A 743 -10.80 14.00 4.48
N PHE A 744 -11.63 13.16 3.86
CA PHE A 744 -12.35 13.52 2.64
C PHE A 744 -13.57 14.41 2.90
N GLY A 745 -14.04 14.46 4.16
CA GLY A 745 -15.20 15.21 4.58
C GLY A 745 -14.90 16.68 4.92
N GLU A 746 -13.79 17.00 5.58
CA GLU A 746 -13.53 18.34 6.13
C GLU A 746 -13.59 19.47 5.09
N GLU A 747 -12.93 19.30 3.94
CA GLU A 747 -12.85 20.29 2.85
C GLU A 747 -13.70 19.88 1.62
N ARG A 748 -14.73 19.04 1.85
CA ARG A 748 -15.63 18.54 0.79
C ARG A 748 -16.33 19.70 0.07
N GLY A 749 -16.51 19.57 -1.24
CA GLY A 749 -17.10 20.62 -2.08
C GLY A 749 -16.14 21.76 -2.46
N ARG A 750 -15.00 21.91 -1.77
CA ARG A 750 -13.87 22.74 -2.22
C ARG A 750 -12.79 21.90 -2.88
N THR A 751 -12.36 20.81 -2.22
CA THR A 751 -11.28 19.94 -2.69
C THR A 751 -11.81 18.73 -3.47
N PHE A 752 -12.71 17.97 -2.84
CA PHE A 752 -13.19 16.69 -3.33
C PHE A 752 -14.71 16.61 -3.29
N THR A 753 -15.31 15.89 -4.25
CA THR A 753 -16.74 15.58 -4.26
C THR A 753 -17.02 14.27 -5.02
N VAL A 754 -18.28 13.88 -5.12
CA VAL A 754 -18.76 12.75 -5.94
C VAL A 754 -19.62 13.24 -7.12
N PRO A 755 -19.77 12.47 -8.22
CA PRO A 755 -20.50 12.91 -9.40
C PRO A 755 -21.92 13.44 -9.14
N GLN A 756 -22.59 12.92 -8.10
CA GLN A 756 -23.94 13.29 -7.68
C GLN A 756 -24.06 14.76 -7.29
N PHE A 757 -22.97 15.40 -6.84
CA PHE A 757 -22.91 16.85 -6.61
C PHE A 757 -23.33 17.66 -7.85
N TRP A 758 -22.95 17.20 -9.04
CA TRP A 758 -23.32 17.83 -10.31
C TRP A 758 -24.60 17.26 -10.93
N GLY A 759 -25.27 16.33 -10.24
CA GLY A 759 -26.40 15.57 -10.79
C GLY A 759 -25.99 14.64 -11.94
N ALA A 760 -24.75 14.15 -11.91
CA ALA A 760 -24.20 13.23 -12.90
C ALA A 760 -23.95 11.84 -12.29
N ASP A 761 -23.96 10.82 -13.14
CA ASP A 761 -23.63 9.44 -12.72
C ASP A 761 -22.11 9.20 -12.66
N TYR A 762 -21.33 9.97 -13.43
CA TYR A 762 -19.88 9.79 -13.61
C TYR A 762 -19.17 11.14 -13.76
N GLY A 763 -17.93 11.25 -13.27
CA GLY A 763 -17.15 12.49 -13.33
C GLY A 763 -16.77 12.90 -14.75
N ASN A 764 -16.61 11.93 -15.66
CA ASN A 764 -16.29 12.20 -17.07
C ASN A 764 -17.37 13.06 -17.76
N ALA A 765 -18.64 12.94 -17.35
CA ALA A 765 -19.77 13.69 -17.89
C ALA A 765 -19.65 15.21 -17.69
N VAL A 766 -18.87 15.64 -16.69
CA VAL A 766 -18.65 17.06 -16.38
C VAL A 766 -17.21 17.51 -16.59
N SER A 767 -16.23 16.59 -16.55
CA SER A 767 -14.81 16.88 -16.77
C SER A 767 -14.50 17.50 -18.14
N ILE A 768 -15.25 17.13 -19.18
CA ILE A 768 -15.12 17.68 -20.55
C ILE A 768 -15.44 19.17 -20.62
N TYR A 769 -16.09 19.74 -19.60
CA TYR A 769 -16.40 21.15 -19.48
C TYR A 769 -15.42 21.91 -18.56
N GLY A 770 -14.46 21.21 -17.96
CA GLY A 770 -13.51 21.75 -16.99
C GLY A 770 -14.05 21.88 -15.57
N THR A 771 -15.26 21.37 -15.28
CA THR A 771 -15.89 21.45 -13.94
C THR A 771 -15.19 20.57 -12.89
N THR A 772 -14.46 19.55 -13.34
CA THR A 772 -13.54 18.74 -12.54
C THR A 772 -12.35 18.35 -13.40
N ILE A 773 -11.19 18.11 -12.80
CA ILE A 773 -9.93 17.88 -13.52
C ILE A 773 -9.30 16.53 -13.21
N PHE A 774 -9.91 15.75 -12.33
CA PHE A 774 -9.39 14.47 -11.86
C PHE A 774 -10.56 13.57 -11.45
N SER A 775 -10.56 12.33 -11.91
CA SER A 775 -11.49 11.31 -11.43
C SER A 775 -10.77 9.98 -11.23
N VAL A 776 -11.05 9.31 -10.13
CA VAL A 776 -10.73 7.88 -10.00
C VAL A 776 -11.90 7.06 -10.52
N GLY A 777 -11.62 6.18 -11.48
CA GLY A 777 -12.63 5.34 -12.12
C GLY A 777 -12.07 4.02 -12.62
N SER A 778 -12.98 3.12 -13.04
CA SER A 778 -12.61 1.78 -13.52
C SER A 778 -11.89 1.84 -14.86
N THR A 779 -10.84 1.02 -15.01
CA THR A 779 -10.17 0.77 -16.29
C THR A 779 -11.13 0.26 -17.37
N GLY A 780 -12.18 -0.49 -16.99
CA GLY A 780 -13.20 -0.97 -17.93
C GLY A 780 -14.05 0.15 -18.57
N GLY A 781 -14.09 1.32 -17.93
CA GLY A 781 -14.79 2.52 -18.40
C GLY A 781 -13.87 3.61 -18.95
N ILE A 782 -12.54 3.41 -18.94
CA ILE A 782 -11.59 4.52 -19.12
C ILE A 782 -11.72 5.23 -20.47
N ARG A 783 -12.09 4.52 -21.54
CA ARG A 783 -12.31 5.11 -22.89
C ARG A 783 -13.30 6.27 -22.89
N TYR A 784 -14.24 6.29 -21.95
CA TYR A 784 -15.24 7.37 -21.83
C TYR A 784 -14.65 8.67 -21.26
N ASN A 785 -13.40 8.68 -20.80
CA ASN A 785 -12.68 9.87 -20.38
C ASN A 785 -11.98 10.58 -21.54
N THR A 786 -12.07 10.06 -22.77
CA THR A 786 -11.41 10.64 -23.95
C THR A 786 -11.94 12.06 -24.23
N PRO A 787 -11.12 13.12 -24.11
CA PRO A 787 -11.59 14.51 -24.15
C PRO A 787 -11.64 15.04 -25.58
N VAL A 788 -12.42 14.39 -26.45
CA VAL A 788 -12.54 14.73 -27.87
C VAL A 788 -13.96 15.11 -28.23
N GLU A 789 -14.12 16.24 -28.93
CA GLU A 789 -15.41 16.70 -29.42
C GLU A 789 -15.32 17.08 -30.91
N GLU A 790 -16.19 16.53 -31.76
CA GLU A 790 -16.20 16.76 -33.21
C GLU A 790 -14.81 16.64 -33.91
N GLY A 791 -13.90 15.82 -33.35
CA GLY A 791 -12.54 15.63 -33.84
C GLY A 791 -11.52 16.68 -33.36
N TYR A 792 -11.84 17.45 -32.32
CA TYR A 792 -10.94 18.38 -31.65
C TYR A 792 -10.63 17.87 -30.24
N LYS A 793 -9.35 17.90 -29.88
CA LYS A 793 -8.88 17.65 -28.51
C LYS A 793 -9.23 18.84 -27.63
N LEU A 794 -9.91 18.59 -26.51
CA LEU A 794 -10.24 19.62 -25.53
C LEU A 794 -9.06 19.92 -24.59
N TYR A 795 -8.30 18.90 -24.22
CA TYR A 795 -7.07 18.99 -23.43
C TYR A 795 -6.25 17.69 -23.57
N ASP A 796 -4.98 17.72 -23.16
CA ASP A 796 -4.21 16.49 -22.98
C ASP A 796 -4.67 15.78 -21.69
N ILE A 797 -4.93 14.48 -21.80
CA ILE A 797 -5.31 13.63 -20.67
C ILE A 797 -4.09 12.87 -20.16
N GLY A 798 -4.01 12.71 -18.85
CA GLY A 798 -3.06 11.84 -18.17
C GLY A 798 -3.79 10.75 -17.41
N VAL A 799 -3.07 9.66 -17.13
CA VAL A 799 -3.52 8.59 -16.25
C VAL A 799 -2.41 8.26 -15.26
N ALA A 800 -2.75 8.21 -13.99
CA ALA A 800 -1.83 7.92 -12.89
C ALA A 800 -2.39 6.78 -12.00
N PRO A 801 -1.52 6.10 -11.22
CA PRO A 801 -1.98 5.23 -10.14
C PRO A 801 -2.95 5.97 -9.21
N VAL A 802 -3.84 5.24 -8.55
CA VAL A 802 -4.71 5.85 -7.53
C VAL A 802 -3.85 6.38 -6.39
N PRO A 803 -4.01 7.65 -5.96
CA PRO A 803 -3.24 8.18 -4.85
C PRO A 803 -3.46 7.35 -3.58
N TYR A 804 -2.45 7.29 -2.71
CA TYR A 804 -2.52 6.57 -1.43
C TYR A 804 -2.42 7.53 -0.23
N ASP A 805 -2.66 7.01 0.99
CA ASP A 805 -2.49 7.79 2.22
C ASP A 805 -0.99 7.95 2.55
N LYS A 806 -0.49 9.19 2.52
CA LYS A 806 0.90 9.53 2.86
C LYS A 806 1.32 9.01 4.24
N PHE A 807 0.38 8.93 5.17
CA PHE A 807 0.63 8.50 6.54
C PHE A 807 0.54 6.97 6.73
N ASN A 808 0.11 6.22 5.70
CA ASN A 808 0.03 4.76 5.72
C ASN A 808 0.59 4.13 4.41
N PRO A 809 1.89 4.34 4.10
CA PRO A 809 2.47 3.88 2.84
C PRO A 809 2.51 2.35 2.69
N SER A 810 2.49 1.59 3.80
CA SER A 810 2.38 0.13 3.80
C SER A 810 0.98 -0.37 3.42
N SER A 811 -0.03 0.49 3.47
CA SER A 811 -1.43 0.17 3.18
C SER A 811 -1.84 0.54 1.76
N LYS A 812 -0.90 0.73 0.82
CA LYS A 812 -1.19 0.95 -0.60
C LYS A 812 -2.13 -0.13 -1.11
N ALA A 813 -3.29 0.30 -1.55
CA ALA A 813 -4.37 -0.59 -1.93
C ALA A 813 -5.16 0.00 -3.09
N VAL A 814 -5.47 -0.83 -4.08
CA VAL A 814 -6.43 -0.53 -5.14
C VAL A 814 -7.33 -1.74 -5.33
N ILE A 815 -8.64 -1.54 -5.35
CA ILE A 815 -9.54 -2.69 -5.46
C ILE A 815 -9.46 -3.30 -6.86
N GLN A 816 -9.51 -4.63 -6.94
CA GLN A 816 -9.86 -5.29 -8.19
C GLN A 816 -11.34 -5.65 -8.21
N GLN A 817 -11.94 -5.56 -9.38
CA GLN A 817 -13.36 -5.80 -9.60
C GLN A 817 -13.58 -6.49 -10.94
N GLY A 818 -14.77 -7.06 -11.10
CA GLY A 818 -15.22 -7.60 -12.37
C GLY A 818 -15.64 -9.06 -12.29
N PRO A 819 -16.49 -9.50 -13.23
CA PRO A 819 -17.12 -10.81 -13.17
C PRO A 819 -16.18 -11.96 -13.55
N ASN A 820 -16.52 -13.11 -12.99
CA ASN A 820 -15.94 -14.42 -13.21
C ASN A 820 -16.91 -15.29 -14.02
N ILE A 821 -16.50 -16.49 -14.42
CA ILE A 821 -17.38 -17.46 -15.07
C ILE A 821 -17.39 -18.76 -14.26
N SER A 822 -18.59 -19.23 -13.91
CA SER A 822 -18.81 -20.51 -13.23
C SER A 822 -19.38 -21.55 -14.18
N LEU A 823 -19.10 -22.83 -13.91
CA LEU A 823 -19.83 -23.94 -14.50
C LEU A 823 -21.02 -24.30 -13.61
N THR A 824 -22.15 -24.64 -14.23
CA THR A 824 -23.30 -25.16 -13.50
C THR A 824 -23.28 -26.69 -13.47
N ASN A 825 -24.14 -27.28 -12.64
CA ASN A 825 -24.38 -28.71 -12.62
C ASN A 825 -25.28 -29.21 -13.77
N SER A 826 -25.61 -28.36 -14.74
CA SER A 826 -26.45 -28.69 -15.91
C SER A 826 -25.72 -29.59 -16.93
N GLY A 827 -26.49 -30.28 -17.77
CA GLY A 827 -25.99 -31.14 -18.84
C GLY A 827 -25.41 -32.49 -18.38
N SER A 828 -24.87 -33.22 -19.35
CA SER A 828 -24.11 -34.46 -19.22
C SER A 828 -22.65 -34.21 -18.84
N ASP A 829 -21.90 -35.26 -18.48
CA ASP A 829 -20.46 -35.16 -18.21
C ASP A 829 -19.66 -34.67 -19.43
N GLN A 830 -20.13 -34.99 -20.64
CA GLN A 830 -19.53 -34.54 -21.90
C GLN A 830 -19.76 -33.03 -22.13
N GLU A 831 -20.97 -32.53 -21.84
CA GLU A 831 -21.28 -31.10 -21.90
C GLU A 831 -20.52 -30.30 -20.83
N ARG A 832 -20.38 -30.84 -19.61
CA ARG A 832 -19.53 -30.23 -18.57
C ARG A 832 -18.06 -30.20 -18.96
N LEU A 833 -17.51 -31.27 -19.54
CA LEU A 833 -16.14 -31.28 -20.04
C LEU A 833 -15.95 -30.25 -21.16
N ALA A 834 -16.88 -30.18 -22.12
CA ALA A 834 -16.84 -29.17 -23.18
C ALA A 834 -16.90 -27.74 -22.62
N SER A 835 -17.72 -27.51 -21.58
CA SER A 835 -17.84 -26.24 -20.88
C SER A 835 -16.54 -25.84 -20.18
N TRP A 836 -15.91 -26.80 -19.49
CA TRP A 836 -14.60 -26.59 -18.86
C TRP A 836 -13.54 -26.22 -19.90
N LEU A 837 -13.46 -26.95 -21.01
CA LEU A 837 -12.48 -26.68 -22.07
C LEU A 837 -12.71 -25.31 -22.72
N PHE A 838 -13.97 -24.88 -22.86
CA PHE A 838 -14.27 -23.53 -23.34
C PHE A 838 -13.86 -22.46 -22.32
N LEU A 839 -14.09 -22.67 -21.03
CA LEU A 839 -13.64 -21.75 -19.99
C LEU A 839 -12.10 -21.67 -19.91
N LYS A 840 -11.40 -22.82 -20.00
CA LYS A 840 -9.93 -22.87 -20.12
C LYS A 840 -9.45 -22.08 -21.34
N TYR A 841 -10.15 -22.19 -22.47
CA TYR A 841 -9.84 -21.42 -23.68
C TYR A 841 -10.05 -19.91 -23.50
N LEU A 842 -11.19 -19.49 -22.93
CA LEU A 842 -11.48 -18.06 -22.66
C LEU A 842 -10.46 -17.41 -21.74
N THR A 843 -9.88 -18.19 -20.84
CA THR A 843 -8.86 -17.73 -19.89
C THR A 843 -7.44 -17.94 -20.39
N SER A 844 -7.23 -18.44 -21.62
CA SER A 844 -5.88 -18.65 -22.18
C SER A 844 -5.13 -17.34 -22.45
N ARG A 845 -3.79 -17.39 -22.45
CA ARG A 845 -2.90 -16.23 -22.65
C ARG A 845 -3.33 -15.37 -23.83
N ASP A 846 -3.52 -15.99 -25.00
CA ASP A 846 -3.75 -15.27 -26.25
C ASP A 846 -5.16 -14.65 -26.31
N VAL A 847 -6.19 -15.34 -25.80
CA VAL A 847 -7.53 -14.77 -25.68
C VAL A 847 -7.52 -13.58 -24.72
N GLN A 848 -6.78 -13.67 -23.62
CA GLN A 848 -6.68 -12.60 -22.63
C GLN A 848 -5.89 -11.38 -23.16
N VAL A 849 -4.89 -11.59 -24.01
CA VAL A 849 -4.20 -10.50 -24.72
C VAL A 849 -5.16 -9.80 -25.69
N ASP A 850 -5.87 -10.54 -26.56
CA ASP A 850 -6.84 -9.93 -27.48
C ASP A 850 -7.97 -9.22 -26.72
N PHE A 851 -8.52 -9.83 -25.67
CA PHE A 851 -9.58 -9.22 -24.87
C PHE A 851 -9.10 -7.94 -24.18
N GLY A 852 -7.90 -7.96 -23.59
CA GLY A 852 -7.34 -6.79 -22.90
C GLY A 852 -7.02 -5.65 -23.84
N THR A 853 -6.39 -5.93 -24.99
CA THR A 853 -6.02 -4.89 -25.98
C THR A 853 -7.23 -4.33 -26.75
N SER A 854 -8.28 -5.12 -26.97
CA SER A 854 -9.44 -4.70 -27.76
C SER A 854 -10.58 -4.07 -26.93
N ILE A 855 -10.73 -4.46 -25.66
CA ILE A 855 -11.83 -3.98 -24.79
C ILE A 855 -11.34 -3.07 -23.66
N GLY A 856 -10.10 -3.24 -23.19
CA GLY A 856 -9.50 -2.45 -22.10
C GLY A 856 -9.67 -3.05 -20.70
N TYR A 857 -10.15 -4.29 -20.59
CA TYR A 857 -10.06 -5.05 -19.33
C TYR A 857 -8.62 -5.52 -19.11
N SER A 858 -8.28 -5.78 -17.86
CA SER A 858 -6.98 -6.31 -17.47
C SER A 858 -6.92 -7.80 -17.80
N PRO A 859 -5.86 -8.28 -18.51
CA PRO A 859 -5.62 -9.70 -18.67
C PRO A 859 -5.56 -10.43 -17.33
N VAL A 860 -6.09 -11.65 -17.27
CA VAL A 860 -6.09 -12.43 -16.00
C VAL A 860 -4.83 -13.26 -15.78
N ARG A 861 -3.94 -13.35 -16.79
CA ARG A 861 -2.70 -14.12 -16.75
C ARG A 861 -1.46 -13.24 -16.71
N ASN A 862 -0.46 -13.61 -15.91
CA ASN A 862 0.83 -12.94 -15.83
C ASN A 862 1.54 -12.96 -17.19
N SER A 863 1.57 -14.13 -17.85
CA SER A 863 2.18 -14.33 -19.16
C SER A 863 1.57 -13.47 -20.27
N SER A 864 0.31 -13.02 -20.15
CA SER A 864 -0.31 -12.12 -21.13
C SER A 864 0.37 -10.76 -21.16
N TYR A 865 0.80 -10.24 -20.01
CA TYR A 865 1.47 -8.94 -19.92
C TYR A 865 2.83 -8.93 -20.62
N GLU A 866 3.52 -10.08 -20.67
CA GLU A 866 4.87 -10.21 -21.26
C GLU A 866 4.86 -10.43 -22.77
N THR A 867 3.69 -10.58 -23.39
CA THR A 867 3.60 -10.79 -24.84
C THR A 867 4.03 -9.54 -25.63
N PRO A 868 4.75 -9.70 -26.76
CA PRO A 868 5.10 -8.58 -27.62
C PRO A 868 3.89 -7.75 -28.06
N GLU A 869 2.76 -8.41 -28.32
CA GLU A 869 1.50 -7.78 -28.72
C GLU A 869 0.96 -6.86 -27.62
N TYR A 870 0.96 -7.31 -26.36
CA TYR A 870 0.48 -6.51 -25.24
C TYR A 870 1.45 -5.36 -24.92
N GLN A 871 2.76 -5.60 -24.95
CA GLN A 871 3.77 -4.56 -24.76
C GLN A 871 3.68 -3.47 -25.85
N ALA A 872 3.45 -3.85 -27.11
CA ALA A 872 3.23 -2.90 -28.20
C ALA A 872 1.94 -2.09 -28.00
N TYR A 873 0.89 -2.69 -27.43
CA TYR A 873 -0.32 -1.97 -27.04
C TYR A 873 -0.05 -0.97 -25.91
N LEU A 874 0.66 -1.35 -24.84
CA LEU A 874 1.01 -0.45 -23.74
C LEU A 874 1.87 0.73 -24.21
N ALA A 875 2.76 0.53 -25.18
CA ALA A 875 3.59 1.58 -25.76
C ALA A 875 2.76 2.69 -26.46
N LYS A 876 1.51 2.43 -26.86
CA LYS A 876 0.61 3.49 -27.37
C LYS A 876 0.32 4.56 -26.34
N ALA A 877 0.51 4.29 -25.04
CA ALA A 877 0.30 5.27 -23.98
C ALA A 877 1.25 6.48 -24.06
N ASP A 878 2.38 6.37 -24.78
CA ASP A 878 3.32 7.47 -25.00
C ASP A 878 3.02 8.28 -26.27
N GLN A 879 1.99 7.88 -27.03
CA GLN A 879 1.60 8.57 -28.25
C GLN A 879 1.00 9.94 -27.94
N THR A 880 1.60 11.00 -28.48
CA THR A 880 1.04 12.35 -28.42
C THR A 880 -0.05 12.54 -29.48
N MET A 881 -1.23 12.97 -29.05
CA MET A 881 -2.35 13.24 -29.95
C MET A 881 -2.30 14.68 -30.47
N ALA A 882 -2.40 14.86 -31.79
CA ALA A 882 -2.50 16.18 -32.42
C ALA A 882 -3.78 16.92 -31.97
N ASP A 883 -3.79 18.25 -32.07
CA ASP A 883 -4.91 19.08 -31.57
C ASP A 883 -6.27 18.83 -32.24
N ASN A 884 -6.28 18.33 -33.48
CA ASN A 884 -7.49 17.98 -34.19
C ASN A 884 -7.26 16.97 -35.32
N PHE A 885 -8.35 16.41 -35.82
CA PHE A 885 -8.37 15.39 -36.88
C PHE A 885 -7.68 15.85 -38.18
N THR A 886 -7.72 17.15 -38.51
CA THR A 886 -7.08 17.67 -39.73
C THR A 886 -5.56 17.71 -39.56
N ALA A 887 -5.07 18.16 -38.40
CA ALA A 887 -3.65 18.14 -38.06
C ALA A 887 -3.10 16.70 -37.99
N ALA A 888 -3.93 15.74 -37.57
CA ALA A 888 -3.60 14.31 -37.58
C ALA A 888 -3.67 13.66 -38.98
N GLY A 889 -4.24 14.33 -39.99
CA GLY A 889 -4.46 13.74 -41.32
C GLY A 889 -5.49 12.60 -41.34
N MET A 890 -6.45 12.61 -40.41
CA MET A 890 -7.43 11.54 -40.18
C MET A 890 -8.86 11.99 -40.47
N THR A 891 -9.81 11.06 -40.47
CA THR A 891 -11.23 11.41 -40.34
C THR A 891 -11.57 11.65 -38.87
N LYS A 892 -12.65 12.39 -38.56
CA LYS A 892 -13.11 12.62 -37.17
C LYS A 892 -13.29 11.31 -36.39
N SER A 893 -13.92 10.31 -37.01
CA SER A 893 -14.18 9.01 -36.37
C SER A 893 -12.90 8.20 -36.16
N ALA A 894 -11.95 8.24 -37.11
CA ALA A 894 -10.66 7.58 -36.94
C ALA A 894 -9.84 8.23 -35.82
N TYR A 895 -9.82 9.57 -35.78
CA TYR A 895 -9.13 10.33 -34.74
C TYR A 895 -9.69 10.04 -33.34
N ALA A 896 -11.01 10.05 -33.17
CA ALA A 896 -11.64 9.72 -31.89
C ALA A 896 -11.30 8.30 -31.43
N LYS A 897 -11.37 7.32 -32.35
CA LYS A 897 -11.04 5.93 -32.05
C LYS A 897 -9.57 5.76 -31.65
N GLU A 898 -8.64 6.40 -32.37
CA GLU A 898 -7.23 6.32 -32.04
C GLU A 898 -6.92 6.95 -30.68
N PHE A 899 -7.57 8.06 -30.34
CA PHE A 899 -7.45 8.66 -29.01
C PHE A 899 -8.01 7.71 -27.92
N GLU A 900 -9.17 7.10 -28.13
CA GLU A 900 -9.71 6.10 -27.19
C GLU A 900 -8.71 4.95 -26.95
N GLU A 901 -8.06 4.45 -28.01
CA GLU A 901 -7.03 3.40 -27.89
C GLU A 901 -5.82 3.86 -27.06
N VAL A 902 -5.37 5.11 -27.23
CA VAL A 902 -4.29 5.70 -26.43
C VAL A 902 -4.68 5.81 -24.96
N VAL A 903 -5.88 6.31 -24.65
CA VAL A 903 -6.38 6.44 -23.27
C VAL A 903 -6.53 5.07 -22.61
N MET A 904 -7.05 4.08 -23.34
CA MET A 904 -7.14 2.70 -22.85
C MET A 904 -5.74 2.10 -22.57
N ALA A 905 -4.76 2.36 -23.44
CA ALA A 905 -3.39 1.91 -23.23
C ALA A 905 -2.75 2.58 -21.99
N MET A 906 -3.00 3.89 -21.78
CA MET A 906 -2.57 4.59 -20.56
C MET A 906 -3.15 3.94 -19.30
N GLY A 907 -4.46 3.67 -19.28
CA GLY A 907 -5.13 2.97 -18.18
C GLY A 907 -4.59 1.57 -17.93
N SER A 908 -4.40 0.79 -18.99
CA SER A 908 -3.86 -0.57 -18.91
C SER A 908 -2.43 -0.59 -18.39
N ARG A 909 -1.60 0.38 -18.81
CA ARG A 909 -0.22 0.52 -18.34
C ARG A 909 -0.16 0.81 -16.84
N VAL A 910 -0.97 1.75 -16.39
CA VAL A 910 -1.07 2.09 -14.96
C VAL A 910 -1.61 0.90 -14.15
N ALA A 911 -2.67 0.26 -14.62
CA ALA A 911 -3.25 -0.92 -13.98
C ALA A 911 -2.21 -2.05 -13.82
N ALA A 912 -1.40 -2.30 -14.86
CA ALA A 912 -0.33 -3.27 -14.80
C ALA A 912 0.76 -2.89 -13.79
N ALA A 913 1.09 -1.60 -13.67
CA ALA A 913 2.11 -1.09 -12.75
C ALA A 913 1.69 -1.20 -11.27
N GLN A 914 0.40 -1.07 -10.96
CA GLN A 914 -0.12 -1.12 -9.59
C GLN A 914 -0.72 -2.49 -9.20
N ARG A 915 -0.57 -3.53 -10.03
CA ARG A 915 -1.17 -4.86 -9.81
C ARG A 915 -0.77 -5.50 -8.47
N ASN A 916 0.43 -5.21 -7.98
CA ASN A 916 0.93 -5.74 -6.71
C ASN A 916 0.24 -5.11 -5.49
N PHE A 917 -0.48 -4.01 -5.68
CA PHE A 917 -1.30 -3.35 -4.65
C PHE A 917 -2.79 -3.69 -4.82
N SER A 918 -3.14 -4.56 -5.76
CA SER A 918 -4.52 -4.97 -5.97
C SER A 918 -5.00 -5.83 -4.82
N PHE A 919 -6.23 -5.64 -4.36
CA PHE A 919 -6.83 -6.47 -3.32
C PHE A 919 -8.26 -6.88 -3.65
N TYR A 920 -8.75 -7.89 -2.94
CA TYR A 920 -10.14 -8.30 -2.92
C TYR A 920 -10.60 -8.51 -1.48
N ASP A 921 -11.90 -8.42 -1.24
CA ASP A 921 -12.53 -8.82 0.02
C ASP A 921 -13.28 -10.12 -0.18
N ASP A 922 -13.29 -10.95 0.85
CA ASP A 922 -14.04 -12.20 0.86
C ASP A 922 -15.53 -11.93 0.64
N ALA A 923 -16.02 -12.33 -0.52
CA ALA A 923 -17.44 -12.19 -0.84
C ALA A 923 -18.27 -13.12 0.05
N PHE A 924 -19.47 -12.70 0.44
CA PHE A 924 -20.50 -13.45 1.17
C PHE A 924 -21.91 -12.99 0.75
N ILE A 925 -22.94 -13.72 1.18
CA ILE A 925 -24.33 -13.30 0.95
C ILE A 925 -24.59 -12.01 1.72
N GLY A 926 -24.70 -10.90 1.00
CA GLY A 926 -24.80 -9.55 1.57
C GLY A 926 -23.64 -8.64 1.20
N SER A 927 -22.55 -9.10 0.58
CA SER A 927 -21.43 -8.23 0.18
C SER A 927 -21.84 -7.16 -0.84
N SER A 928 -22.70 -7.49 -1.82
CA SER A 928 -23.25 -6.49 -2.73
C SER A 928 -24.08 -5.43 -1.99
N LYS A 929 -24.87 -5.86 -0.99
CA LYS A 929 -25.61 -4.93 -0.12
C LYS A 929 -24.68 -4.05 0.70
N ALA A 930 -23.64 -4.63 1.31
CA ALA A 930 -22.63 -3.87 2.04
C ALA A 930 -22.04 -2.76 1.17
N ARG A 931 -21.67 -3.09 -0.08
CA ARG A 931 -21.12 -2.12 -1.04
C ARG A 931 -22.10 -1.01 -1.38
N GLU A 932 -23.36 -1.36 -1.62
CA GLU A 932 -24.43 -0.38 -1.88
C GLU A 932 -24.58 0.59 -0.70
N GLU A 933 -24.70 0.04 0.51
CA GLU A 933 -24.96 0.80 1.73
C GLU A 933 -23.78 1.70 2.14
N VAL A 934 -22.54 1.23 2.03
CA VAL A 934 -21.38 2.10 2.29
C VAL A 934 -21.20 3.16 1.20
N GLY A 935 -21.62 2.88 -0.04
CA GLY A 935 -21.66 3.88 -1.10
C GLY A 935 -22.63 5.02 -0.78
N GLN A 936 -23.83 4.68 -0.29
CA GLN A 936 -24.80 5.68 0.20
C GLN A 936 -24.28 6.43 1.43
N ALA A 937 -23.59 5.74 2.34
CA ALA A 937 -22.97 6.38 3.50
C ALA A 937 -21.88 7.38 3.07
N PHE A 938 -21.01 7.00 2.14
CA PHE A 938 -19.96 7.87 1.60
C PHE A 938 -20.57 9.10 0.90
N GLU A 939 -21.55 8.89 0.01
CA GLU A 939 -22.26 9.99 -0.65
C GLU A 939 -22.88 10.95 0.37
N ARG A 940 -23.55 10.42 1.39
CA ARG A 940 -24.17 11.22 2.45
C ARG A 940 -23.15 12.05 3.21
N VAL A 941 -21.96 11.52 3.49
CA VAL A 941 -20.88 12.26 4.17
C VAL A 941 -20.33 13.35 3.25
N ILE A 942 -19.98 13.01 2.00
CA ILE A 942 -19.34 13.94 1.05
C ILE A 942 -20.28 15.06 0.60
N LEU A 943 -21.59 14.81 0.52
CA LEU A 943 -22.59 15.82 0.11
C LEU A 943 -23.27 16.51 1.30
N TYR A 944 -22.84 16.25 2.54
CA TYR A 944 -23.44 16.89 3.71
C TYR A 944 -23.08 18.38 3.76
N GLU A 945 -24.07 19.27 3.85
CA GLU A 945 -23.84 20.73 3.90
C GLU A 945 -23.80 21.32 5.32
N GLY A 946 -24.03 20.51 6.36
CA GLY A 946 -24.02 20.99 7.76
C GLY A 946 -22.64 20.91 8.44
N SER A 947 -22.56 21.45 9.65
CA SER A 947 -21.32 21.50 10.45
C SER A 947 -21.05 20.24 11.29
N ASP A 948 -22.07 19.43 11.60
CA ASP A 948 -21.91 18.18 12.37
C ASP A 948 -21.45 17.00 11.49
N LEU A 949 -20.20 17.09 11.01
CA LEU A 949 -19.60 16.04 10.18
C LEU A 949 -19.46 14.72 10.96
N ALA A 950 -18.97 14.78 12.20
CA ALA A 950 -18.75 13.59 13.03
C ALA A 950 -20.07 12.84 13.33
N GLY A 951 -21.14 13.55 13.69
CA GLY A 951 -22.46 12.95 13.87
C GLY A 951 -23.02 12.37 12.58
N THR A 952 -22.78 13.03 11.44
CA THR A 952 -23.18 12.53 10.13
C THR A 952 -22.45 11.23 9.78
N ILE A 953 -21.12 11.18 9.93
CA ILE A 953 -20.29 9.98 9.71
C ILE A 953 -20.81 8.81 10.55
N ASN A 954 -20.96 9.01 11.86
CA ASN A 954 -21.43 7.94 12.74
C ASN A 954 -22.82 7.46 12.34
N SER A 955 -23.77 8.37 12.07
CA SER A 955 -25.13 7.98 11.68
C SER A 955 -25.18 7.25 10.33
N ALA A 956 -24.33 7.63 9.37
CA ALA A 956 -24.25 7.01 8.05
C ALA A 956 -23.66 5.59 8.13
N LEU A 957 -22.57 5.42 8.86
CA LEU A 957 -21.93 4.11 9.08
C LEU A 957 -22.86 3.13 9.82
N GLN A 958 -23.55 3.59 10.86
CA GLN A 958 -24.49 2.74 11.62
C GLN A 958 -25.68 2.32 10.77
N ALA A 959 -26.21 3.23 9.94
CA ALA A 959 -27.29 2.89 9.00
C ALA A 959 -26.82 1.83 8.00
N ALA A 960 -25.64 2.03 7.39
CA ALA A 960 -25.11 1.09 6.41
C ALA A 960 -24.87 -0.30 7.01
N LYS A 961 -24.32 -0.37 8.23
CA LYS A 961 -24.16 -1.63 8.96
C LYS A 961 -25.50 -2.31 9.21
N ALA A 962 -26.48 -1.57 9.73
CA ALA A 962 -27.78 -2.13 10.07
C ALA A 962 -28.52 -2.68 8.84
N GLU A 963 -28.45 -2.04 7.68
CA GLU A 963 -29.05 -2.55 6.44
C GLU A 963 -28.29 -3.76 5.88
N THR A 964 -26.96 -3.76 5.97
CA THR A 964 -26.13 -4.89 5.55
C THR A 964 -26.44 -6.15 6.36
N GLU A 965 -26.49 -6.02 7.69
CA GLU A 965 -26.68 -7.15 8.60
C GLU A 965 -28.06 -7.84 8.46
N LYS A 966 -29.05 -7.16 7.85
CA LYS A 966 -30.37 -7.78 7.55
C LYS A 966 -30.30 -8.89 6.50
N ILE A 967 -29.26 -8.92 5.66
CA ILE A 967 -29.13 -9.88 4.56
C ILE A 967 -28.12 -10.99 4.88
N THR A 968 -27.19 -10.73 5.82
CA THR A 968 -26.11 -11.67 6.17
C THR A 968 -26.56 -12.87 7.01
N ASP A 969 -27.72 -12.77 7.67
CA ASP A 969 -28.36 -13.85 8.43
C ASP A 969 -29.30 -14.71 7.56
#